data_AF-A0A5N6TQC7-F1
#
_entry.id   AF-A0A5N6TQC7-F1
#
_cell.length_a   1.000
_cell.length_b   1.000
_cell.length_c   1.000
_cell.angle_alpha   90.00
_cell.angle_beta   90.00
_cell.angle_gamma   90.00
#
_symmetry.space_group_name_H-M   'P 1'
#
loop_
_entity.id
_entity.type
_entity.pdbx_description
1 polymer ?
#
loop_
_entity_poly.entity_id
_entity_poly.type
_entity_poly.pdbx_seq_one_letter_code
_entity_poly.pdbx_strand_id
1 'polypeptide(L)'
;MSTNDAVFFRRNKQIEDAIDAQNLKQALQLIDKRIKKGENTAFLKAWKANILYRHADEPNRQRGIAETLALCKAEPPVTDLDTLDKLQETLKKMDGQGDIIRALWEKAAKAKPRHLELQKQWFADAFNEDDWKSAQKAAMSLQNNFPKNRRYYLWAIFLSYLVANDESSSEVERKLFGTLAYRMISKAAESVPSDPKELLSLPRAIQNAEELLLLIKIFESQGRHDEIVKILNSENLGIASRIIQNDWSFVGDKLSSLEKAGLWTEGLSYTKSLLAIPTNESERKALQERDDWAVWKLLVVSTQNINSQETTAESEKFINDFREAMPKSRNAQLARLDLKHSGVLGGTVKAEDLVSACQEYFDQHKNKLYCFGDLRSYLAALDKESLSNVLEYASKGQVENVKSDPYKGVATINALKLEYCFALSADGANVSKSQVEDFISRCLQVYRDVERPDRSSAPSTIESQASDDLCVIAAMSLMRFSGTSVSSGQEETPDIILIRAAAILERLLVDSPHNYQALLLLVRIYLRLGSGSLALKTFSKLSVKQMQFETVAHNLFTRLATIHPHSAPPIEGAEYKDFHPQSAFVQALNFYRTTEITTVRHRSNGLELGSYMNIEGTIELQRRLKNSICRRMWALDVRRMQRLVGGDPMGRHEQVARDTSPLIDQRMYDAFMNCEHPDQPTFEERMRLGPLPREQWVKSARITDQLFDMLKSMSIQRPVPVDTALPSLEDLVPSDASSEMTQSEIESVKVNLSLLKIVSYLNGSKFVTGEELDSCLTQVQEWLGSKSKDLTMDGAKVSPLVSNTAISLQPEAEASAPSWKTFHELYLVLESLKAVSLMTSAASKKGSKTAKIPKDRVEQLASSTRQVHESARANVRALKSRISESGVLGSMVNLVVAGTGHSEDGAQLRGELDKTLDMAALELFCGELMESWEEALEGLLKVSL
;
A
#
# COMPACT_ATOMS: atom_id res chain seq x y z
N MET A 1 28.65 -35.22 30.30
CA MET A 1 28.73 -33.91 30.98
C MET A 1 29.61 -34.09 32.20
N SER A 2 30.77 -33.44 32.22
CA SER A 2 31.70 -33.50 33.34
C SER A 2 31.19 -32.61 34.50
N THR A 3 31.61 -32.87 35.74
CA THR A 3 31.32 -32.01 36.91
C THR A 3 31.75 -30.55 36.72
N ASN A 4 32.70 -30.29 35.81
CA ASN A 4 33.11 -28.93 35.44
C ASN A 4 32.05 -28.19 34.61
N ASP A 5 31.25 -28.89 33.79
CA ASP A 5 30.22 -28.27 32.94
C ASP A 5 29.07 -27.73 33.80
N ALA A 6 28.60 -28.50 34.79
CA ALA A 6 27.51 -28.10 35.68
C ALA A 6 27.86 -26.87 36.54
N VAL A 7 29.11 -26.76 36.98
CA VAL A 7 29.62 -25.59 37.72
C VAL A 7 29.72 -24.37 36.80
N PHE A 8 30.14 -24.56 35.56
CA PHE A 8 30.20 -23.50 34.55
C PHE A 8 28.82 -22.94 34.22
N PHE A 9 27.82 -23.80 33.96
CA PHE A 9 26.43 -23.41 33.73
C PHE A 9 25.82 -22.64 34.90
N ARG A 10 26.01 -23.12 36.14
CA ARG A 10 25.52 -22.43 37.34
C ARG A 10 26.13 -21.03 37.50
N ARG A 11 27.42 -20.86 37.18
CA ARG A 11 28.11 -19.56 37.24
C ARG A 11 27.66 -18.60 36.13
N ASN A 12 27.36 -19.11 34.93
CA ASN A 12 26.78 -18.30 33.85
C ASN A 12 25.38 -17.81 34.23
N LYS A 13 24.54 -18.70 34.76
CA LYS A 13 23.19 -18.35 35.21
C LYS A 13 23.18 -17.23 36.27
N GLN A 14 24.13 -17.24 37.20
CA GLN A 14 24.25 -16.16 38.20
C GLN A 14 24.55 -14.78 37.59
N ILE A 15 25.25 -14.74 36.46
CA ILE A 15 25.51 -13.50 35.72
C ILE A 15 24.27 -13.09 34.92
N GLU A 16 23.57 -14.05 34.30
CA GLU A 16 22.30 -13.83 33.60
C GLU A 16 21.21 -13.29 34.54
N ASP A 17 20.99 -13.93 35.69
CA ASP A 17 20.04 -13.50 36.72
C ASP A 17 20.33 -12.05 37.17
N ALA A 18 21.62 -11.67 37.27
CA ALA A 18 22.02 -10.30 37.62
C ALA A 18 21.77 -9.28 36.49
N ILE A 19 21.87 -9.70 35.24
CA ILE A 19 21.54 -8.88 34.06
C ILE A 19 20.02 -8.69 33.96
N ASP A 20 19.25 -9.76 34.17
CA ASP A 20 17.78 -9.74 34.11
C ASP A 20 17.20 -8.88 35.24
N ALA A 21 17.83 -8.90 36.42
CA ALA A 21 17.53 -7.97 37.52
C ALA A 21 18.02 -6.53 37.30
N GLN A 22 18.53 -6.18 36.11
CA GLN A 22 19.11 -4.86 35.75
C GLN A 22 20.29 -4.43 36.64
N ASN A 23 20.91 -5.36 37.38
CA ASN A 23 22.04 -5.07 38.28
C ASN A 23 23.39 -5.30 37.55
N LEU A 24 23.68 -4.43 36.58
CA LEU A 24 24.87 -4.54 35.73
C LEU A 24 26.19 -4.45 36.52
N LYS A 25 26.21 -3.72 37.65
CA LYS A 25 27.40 -3.64 38.53
C LYS A 25 27.71 -4.98 39.19
N GLN A 26 26.70 -5.69 39.67
CA GLN A 26 26.86 -7.03 40.24
C GLN A 26 27.32 -8.02 39.17
N ALA A 27 26.75 -7.95 37.96
CA ALA A 27 27.17 -8.80 36.85
C ALA A 27 28.65 -8.59 36.48
N LEU A 28 29.14 -7.34 36.41
CA LEU A 28 30.56 -7.04 36.17
C LEU A 28 31.48 -7.58 37.28
N GLN A 29 31.09 -7.44 38.56
CA GLN A 29 31.86 -7.98 39.69
C GLN A 29 31.99 -9.50 39.64
N LEU A 30 30.91 -10.20 39.26
CA LEU A 30 30.92 -11.65 39.10
C LEU A 30 31.87 -12.09 37.98
N ILE A 31 31.87 -11.39 36.84
CA ILE A 31 32.80 -11.66 35.74
C ILE A 31 34.25 -11.38 36.15
N ASP A 32 34.52 -10.22 36.75
CA ASP A 32 35.88 -9.86 37.20
C ASP A 32 36.42 -10.84 38.24
N LYS A 33 35.56 -11.35 39.12
CA LYS A 33 35.92 -12.41 40.08
C LYS A 33 36.30 -13.71 39.39
N ARG A 34 35.65 -14.08 38.28
CA ARG A 34 35.98 -15.28 37.51
C ARG A 34 37.30 -15.12 36.76
N ILE A 35 37.51 -13.98 36.11
CA ILE A 35 38.76 -13.67 35.40
C ILE A 35 39.94 -13.69 36.39
N LYS A 36 39.79 -13.09 37.58
CA LYS A 36 40.82 -13.11 38.64
C LYS A 36 41.10 -14.49 39.21
N LYS A 37 40.14 -15.42 39.13
CA LYS A 37 40.27 -16.82 39.60
C LYS A 37 40.86 -17.77 38.55
N GLY A 38 41.30 -17.25 37.41
CA GLY A 38 42.00 -18.01 36.37
C GLY A 38 41.17 -18.34 35.12
N GLU A 39 39.87 -18.04 35.09
CA GLU A 39 39.00 -18.24 33.92
C GLU A 39 39.11 -17.04 32.95
N ASN A 40 40.27 -16.87 32.31
CA ASN A 40 40.54 -15.74 31.41
C ASN A 40 40.21 -16.05 29.95
N THR A 41 38.96 -16.45 29.65
CA THR A 41 38.52 -16.85 28.31
C THR A 41 38.12 -15.65 27.44
N ALA A 42 38.18 -15.80 26.11
CA ALA A 42 37.69 -14.78 25.17
C ALA A 42 36.19 -14.50 25.35
N PHE A 43 35.38 -15.53 25.61
CA PHE A 43 33.95 -15.42 25.92
C PHE A 43 33.66 -14.51 27.11
N LEU A 44 34.35 -14.70 28.24
CA LEU A 44 34.13 -13.87 29.44
C LEU A 44 34.55 -12.42 29.22
N LYS A 45 35.59 -12.17 28.41
CA LYS A 45 35.97 -10.80 28.01
C LYS A 45 34.93 -10.17 27.08
N ALA A 46 34.40 -10.91 26.10
CA ALA A 46 33.34 -10.43 25.22
C ALA A 46 32.05 -10.13 26.00
N TRP A 47 31.69 -11.00 26.95
CA TRP A 47 30.52 -10.81 27.80
C TRP A 47 30.68 -9.60 28.74
N LYS A 48 31.89 -9.41 29.31
CA LYS A 48 32.22 -8.20 30.07
C LYS A 48 32.04 -6.93 29.24
N ALA A 49 32.59 -6.92 28.02
CA ALA A 49 32.51 -5.78 27.12
C ALA A 49 31.07 -5.44 26.74
N ASN A 50 30.22 -6.45 26.50
CA ASN A 50 28.79 -6.29 26.27
C ASN A 50 28.07 -5.62 27.46
N ILE A 51 28.35 -6.05 28.69
CA ILE A 51 27.73 -5.46 29.89
C ILE A 51 28.22 -4.03 30.14
N LEU A 52 29.51 -3.75 29.91
CA LEU A 52 30.07 -2.40 29.97
C LEU A 52 29.40 -1.46 28.95
N TYR A 53 29.17 -1.93 27.73
CA TYR A 53 28.46 -1.18 26.69
C TYR A 53 27.01 -0.86 27.09
N ARG A 54 26.31 -1.80 27.73
CA ARG A 54 24.93 -1.62 28.22
C ARG A 54 24.80 -0.68 29.41
N HIS A 55 25.90 -0.22 30.00
CA HIS A 55 25.86 0.67 31.15
C HIS A 55 25.32 2.07 30.77
N ALA A 56 24.66 2.73 31.73
CA ALA A 56 24.17 4.10 31.57
C ALA A 56 25.28 5.17 31.65
N ASP A 57 26.49 4.79 32.11
CA ASP A 57 27.60 5.71 32.33
C ASP A 57 28.46 5.76 31.07
N GLU A 58 28.65 6.96 30.51
CA GLU A 58 29.43 7.16 29.28
C GLU A 58 30.87 6.59 29.34
N PRO A 59 31.63 6.73 30.44
CA PRO A 59 32.96 6.14 30.54
C PRO A 59 32.97 4.60 30.47
N ASN A 60 31.97 3.96 31.06
CA ASN A 60 31.84 2.50 31.01
C ASN A 60 31.43 2.03 29.60
N ARG A 61 30.56 2.80 28.94
CA ARG A 61 30.16 2.53 27.56
C ARG A 61 31.34 2.63 26.60
N GLN A 62 32.11 3.71 26.65
CA GLN A 62 33.32 3.89 25.85
C GLN A 62 34.36 2.79 26.09
N ARG A 63 34.51 2.36 27.35
CA ARG A 63 35.37 1.23 27.68
C ARG A 63 34.86 -0.09 27.09
N GLY A 64 33.55 -0.35 27.13
CA GLY A 64 32.94 -1.51 26.50
C GLY A 64 33.16 -1.55 24.99
N ILE A 65 33.09 -0.40 24.32
CA ILE A 65 33.43 -0.24 22.90
C ILE A 65 34.90 -0.59 22.65
N ALA A 66 35.83 0.01 23.39
CA ALA A 66 37.26 -0.23 23.22
C ALA A 66 37.65 -1.71 23.46
N GLU A 67 37.12 -2.34 24.51
CA GLU A 67 37.36 -3.75 24.81
C GLU A 67 36.80 -4.68 23.72
N THR A 68 35.60 -4.38 23.19
CA THR A 68 35.00 -5.14 22.07
C THR A 68 35.85 -5.05 20.80
N LEU A 69 36.27 -3.84 20.43
CA LEU A 69 37.10 -3.62 19.23
C LEU A 69 38.49 -4.27 19.35
N ALA A 70 39.08 -4.28 20.56
CA ALA A 70 40.35 -4.95 20.81
C ALA A 70 40.24 -6.47 20.61
N LEU A 71 39.14 -7.09 21.08
CA LEU A 71 38.89 -8.51 20.88
C LEU A 71 38.70 -8.88 19.41
N CYS A 72 38.06 -8.01 18.62
CA CYS A 72 37.88 -8.23 17.17
C CYS A 72 39.19 -8.17 16.38
N LYS A 73 40.21 -7.49 16.91
CA LYS A 73 41.55 -7.34 16.32
C LYS A 73 42.58 -8.33 16.89
N ALA A 74 42.17 -9.24 17.78
CA ALA A 74 43.08 -10.18 18.42
C ALA A 74 43.71 -11.18 17.44
N GLU A 75 44.97 -11.52 17.68
CA GLU A 75 45.72 -12.57 16.98
C GLU A 75 46.19 -13.61 18.03
N PRO A 76 45.83 -14.91 17.93
CA PRO A 76 45.03 -15.52 16.86
C PRO A 76 43.55 -15.08 16.88
N PRO A 77 42.84 -15.14 15.73
CA PRO A 77 41.45 -14.71 15.65
C PRO A 77 40.54 -15.60 16.50
N VAL A 78 39.48 -14.97 17.02
CA VAL A 78 38.42 -15.68 17.76
C VAL A 78 37.72 -16.65 16.79
N THR A 79 37.65 -17.92 17.15
CA THR A 79 36.99 -18.98 16.34
C THR A 79 35.90 -19.72 17.10
N ASP A 80 35.62 -19.30 18.33
CA ASP A 80 34.60 -19.84 19.20
C ASP A 80 33.25 -19.17 18.92
N LEU A 81 32.21 -19.97 18.63
CA LEU A 81 30.91 -19.47 18.18
C LEU A 81 30.23 -18.59 19.23
N ASP A 82 30.17 -19.04 20.48
CA ASP A 82 29.55 -18.28 21.58
C ASP A 82 30.21 -16.91 21.78
N THR A 83 31.54 -16.84 21.63
CA THR A 83 32.29 -15.59 21.69
C THR A 83 32.00 -14.69 20.48
N LEU A 84 31.94 -15.25 19.27
CA LEU A 84 31.61 -14.51 18.03
C LEU A 84 30.19 -13.92 18.10
N ASP A 85 29.21 -14.70 18.54
CA ASP A 85 27.82 -14.26 18.69
C ASP A 85 27.69 -13.13 19.70
N LYS A 86 28.41 -13.21 20.84
CA LYS A 86 28.40 -12.16 21.86
C LYS A 86 29.07 -10.86 21.37
N LEU A 87 30.15 -10.97 20.60
CA LEU A 87 30.80 -9.82 19.98
C LEU A 87 29.88 -9.18 18.93
N GLN A 88 29.26 -9.99 18.07
CA GLN A 88 28.27 -9.54 17.10
C GLN A 88 27.07 -8.85 17.76
N GLU A 89 26.51 -9.41 18.84
CA GLU A 89 25.40 -8.80 19.58
C GLU A 89 25.77 -7.40 20.11
N THR A 90 27.02 -7.21 20.50
CA THR A 90 27.53 -5.92 20.98
C THR A 90 27.76 -4.96 19.82
N LEU A 91 28.41 -5.43 18.75
CA LEU A 91 28.70 -4.64 17.55
C LEU A 91 27.43 -4.20 16.81
N LYS A 92 26.39 -5.03 16.75
CA LYS A 92 25.09 -4.67 16.13
C LYS A 92 24.36 -3.54 16.86
N LYS A 93 24.65 -3.34 18.14
CA LYS A 93 24.11 -2.20 18.91
C LYS A 93 24.94 -0.93 18.71
N MET A 94 26.17 -1.06 18.20
CA MET A 94 27.05 0.06 17.89
C MET A 94 26.81 0.54 16.46
N ASP A 95 26.69 1.86 16.27
CA ASP A 95 26.48 2.41 14.93
C ASP A 95 27.73 2.23 14.04
N GLY A 96 27.50 1.87 12.77
CA GLY A 96 28.53 1.86 11.73
C GLY A 96 29.59 0.74 11.81
N GLN A 97 29.39 -0.31 12.61
CA GLN A 97 30.40 -1.38 12.80
C GLN A 97 30.25 -2.59 11.86
N GLY A 98 29.46 -2.48 10.79
CA GLY A 98 29.20 -3.58 9.85
C GLY A 98 30.47 -4.20 9.26
N ASP A 99 31.45 -3.38 8.89
CA ASP A 99 32.72 -3.87 8.33
C ASP A 99 33.56 -4.68 9.33
N ILE A 100 33.46 -4.35 10.62
CA ILE A 100 34.15 -5.10 11.68
C ILE A 100 33.50 -6.45 11.88
N ILE A 101 32.16 -6.53 11.84
CA ILE A 101 31.42 -7.79 11.90
C ILE A 101 31.81 -8.68 10.72
N ARG A 102 31.84 -8.14 9.50
CA ARG A 102 32.29 -8.85 8.29
C ARG A 102 33.70 -9.41 8.46
N ALA A 103 34.63 -8.55 8.86
CA ALA A 103 36.03 -8.94 9.04
C ALA A 103 36.21 -9.98 10.15
N LEU A 104 35.44 -9.90 11.24
CA LEU A 104 35.48 -10.84 12.36
C LEU A 104 35.15 -12.26 11.88
N TRP A 105 34.02 -12.44 11.20
CA TRP A 105 33.61 -13.75 10.69
C TRP A 105 34.53 -14.24 9.57
N GLU A 106 34.94 -13.37 8.65
CA GLU A 106 35.84 -13.75 7.55
C GLU A 106 37.20 -14.27 8.08
N LYS A 107 37.77 -13.61 9.09
CA LYS A 107 39.00 -14.05 9.75
C LYS A 107 38.83 -15.38 10.48
N ALA A 108 37.74 -15.53 11.23
CA ALA A 108 37.43 -16.78 11.94
C ALA A 108 37.30 -17.97 10.98
N ALA A 109 36.53 -17.78 9.90
CA ALA A 109 36.31 -18.78 8.86
C ALA A 109 37.61 -19.16 8.13
N LYS A 110 38.46 -18.17 7.81
CA LYS A 110 39.79 -18.41 7.20
C LYS A 110 40.75 -19.16 8.13
N ALA A 111 40.68 -18.92 9.44
CA ALA A 111 41.49 -19.64 10.41
C ALA A 111 41.11 -21.12 10.55
N LYS A 112 39.83 -21.46 10.35
CA LYS A 112 39.32 -22.85 10.39
C LYS A 112 38.46 -23.20 9.15
N PRO A 113 39.06 -23.38 7.97
CA PRO A 113 38.33 -23.57 6.71
C PRO A 113 37.54 -24.90 6.64
N ARG A 114 38.00 -25.93 7.38
CA ARG A 114 37.33 -27.24 7.45
C ARG A 114 36.25 -27.35 8.52
N HIS A 115 35.99 -26.28 9.30
CA HIS A 115 34.98 -26.29 10.35
C HIS A 115 33.60 -25.91 9.78
N LEU A 116 32.81 -26.92 9.39
CA LEU A 116 31.54 -26.73 8.67
C LEU A 116 30.56 -25.79 9.40
N GLU A 117 30.35 -25.99 10.70
CA GLU A 117 29.40 -25.18 11.47
C GLU A 117 29.80 -23.71 11.55
N LEU A 118 31.10 -23.41 11.52
CA LEU A 118 31.59 -22.02 11.53
C LEU A 118 31.34 -21.34 10.19
N GLN A 119 31.56 -22.07 9.09
CA GLN A 119 31.28 -21.58 7.73
C GLN A 119 29.78 -21.38 7.50
N LYS A 120 28.95 -22.31 8.00
CA LYS A 120 27.49 -22.22 7.93
C LYS A 120 26.93 -21.08 8.78
N GLN A 121 27.45 -20.87 9.98
CA GLN A 121 27.02 -19.77 10.84
C GLN A 121 27.38 -18.41 10.21
N TRP A 122 28.62 -18.26 9.72
CA TRP A 122 29.03 -17.07 8.97
C TRP A 122 28.09 -16.80 7.78
N PHE A 123 27.80 -17.84 6.99
CA PHE A 123 26.88 -17.75 5.87
C PHE A 123 25.48 -17.31 6.29
N ALA A 124 24.90 -17.98 7.30
CA ALA A 124 23.54 -17.73 7.76
C ALA A 124 23.38 -16.32 8.33
N ASP A 125 24.34 -15.86 9.13
CA ASP A 125 24.34 -14.51 9.69
C ASP A 125 24.45 -13.45 8.60
N ALA A 126 25.35 -13.63 7.63
CA ALA A 126 25.49 -12.70 6.51
C ALA A 126 24.22 -12.66 5.64
N PHE A 127 23.64 -13.83 5.34
CA PHE A 127 22.46 -13.95 4.48
C PHE A 127 21.20 -13.37 5.15
N ASN A 128 21.03 -13.57 6.46
CA ASN A 128 19.87 -13.07 7.19
C ASN A 128 19.87 -11.55 7.38
N GLU A 129 21.06 -10.92 7.41
CA GLU A 129 21.26 -9.48 7.57
C GLU A 129 21.35 -8.72 6.23
N ASP A 130 20.96 -9.36 5.12
CA ASP A 130 21.02 -8.81 3.76
C ASP A 130 22.44 -8.40 3.30
N ASP A 131 23.49 -8.96 3.92
CA ASP A 131 24.88 -8.72 3.54
C ASP A 131 25.32 -9.69 2.43
N TRP A 132 24.82 -9.42 1.22
CA TRP A 132 25.01 -10.28 0.06
C TRP A 132 26.48 -10.52 -0.28
N LYS A 133 27.36 -9.53 -0.04
CA LYS A 133 28.80 -9.64 -0.30
C LYS A 133 29.46 -10.64 0.64
N SER A 134 29.19 -10.52 1.94
CA SER A 134 29.71 -11.45 2.94
C SER A 134 29.13 -12.86 2.74
N ALA A 135 27.84 -12.97 2.43
CA ALA A 135 27.18 -14.23 2.12
C ALA A 135 27.79 -14.89 0.86
N GLN A 136 28.08 -14.12 -0.19
CA GLN A 136 28.72 -14.63 -1.41
C GLN A 136 30.13 -15.16 -1.13
N LYS A 137 30.95 -14.46 -0.35
CA LYS A 137 32.27 -14.95 0.07
C LYS A 137 32.18 -16.23 0.89
N ALA A 138 31.22 -16.31 1.82
CA ALA A 138 30.96 -17.51 2.60
C ALA A 138 30.54 -18.68 1.72
N ALA A 139 29.66 -18.46 0.74
CA ALA A 139 29.25 -19.46 -0.25
C ALA A 139 30.43 -19.95 -1.10
N MET A 140 31.31 -19.05 -1.54
CA MET A 140 32.55 -19.41 -2.25
C MET A 140 33.48 -20.26 -1.38
N SER A 141 33.63 -19.93 -0.09
CA SER A 141 34.39 -20.74 0.85
C SER A 141 33.77 -22.13 1.02
N LEU A 142 32.45 -22.22 1.17
CA LEU A 142 31.72 -23.48 1.29
C LEU A 142 31.88 -24.37 0.05
N GLN A 143 31.71 -23.83 -1.16
CA GLN A 143 31.83 -24.65 -2.37
C GLN A 143 33.28 -25.14 -2.62
N ASN A 144 34.29 -24.35 -2.24
CA ASN A 144 35.69 -24.72 -2.42
C ASN A 144 36.14 -25.77 -1.39
N ASN A 145 35.73 -25.62 -0.13
CA ASN A 145 36.15 -26.50 0.96
C ASN A 145 35.29 -27.77 1.08
N PHE A 146 34.03 -27.72 0.62
CA PHE A 146 33.07 -28.83 0.70
C PHE A 146 32.42 -29.15 -0.67
N PRO A 147 33.19 -29.48 -1.72
CA PRO A 147 32.70 -29.61 -3.09
C PRO A 147 31.73 -30.80 -3.31
N LYS A 148 31.62 -31.72 -2.35
CA LYS A 148 30.69 -32.85 -2.40
C LYS A 148 29.22 -32.41 -2.31
N ASN A 149 28.95 -31.26 -1.70
CA ASN A 149 27.58 -30.75 -1.59
C ASN A 149 27.32 -29.75 -2.71
N ARG A 150 26.56 -30.18 -3.73
CA ARG A 150 26.29 -29.37 -4.92
C ARG A 150 25.60 -28.05 -4.62
N ARG A 151 24.80 -28.00 -3.55
CA ARG A 151 24.00 -26.82 -3.19
C ARG A 151 24.89 -25.58 -3.01
N TYR A 152 26.09 -25.76 -2.45
CA TYR A 152 27.03 -24.65 -2.24
C TYR A 152 27.49 -24.01 -3.55
N TYR A 153 27.59 -24.79 -4.64
CA TYR A 153 27.92 -24.26 -5.96
C TYR A 153 26.81 -23.35 -6.49
N LEU A 154 25.55 -23.79 -6.39
CA LEU A 154 24.38 -23.00 -6.80
C LEU A 154 24.15 -21.80 -5.87
N TRP A 155 24.40 -21.93 -4.57
CA TRP A 155 24.34 -20.80 -3.64
C TRP A 155 25.36 -19.72 -4.02
N ALA A 156 26.58 -20.12 -4.41
CA ALA A 156 27.58 -19.17 -4.88
C ALA A 156 27.13 -18.46 -6.17
N ILE A 157 26.50 -19.16 -7.11
CA ILE A 157 25.92 -18.57 -8.33
C ILE A 157 24.81 -17.58 -7.97
N PHE A 158 23.83 -18.02 -7.19
CA PHE A 158 22.69 -17.21 -6.78
C PHE A 158 23.12 -15.96 -6.00
N LEU A 159 24.09 -16.06 -5.11
CA LEU A 159 24.58 -14.89 -4.37
C LEU A 159 25.43 -13.96 -5.22
N SER A 160 26.17 -14.48 -6.21
CA SER A 160 26.79 -13.61 -7.22
C SER A 160 25.74 -12.86 -8.04
N TYR A 161 24.61 -13.48 -8.34
CA TYR A 161 23.47 -12.81 -8.96
C TYR A 161 22.84 -11.74 -8.05
N LEU A 162 22.58 -12.05 -6.78
CA LEU A 162 22.03 -11.08 -5.83
C LEU A 162 22.93 -9.85 -5.65
N VAL A 163 24.25 -10.04 -5.53
CA VAL A 163 25.22 -8.91 -5.47
C VAL A 163 25.22 -8.09 -6.77
N ALA A 164 25.02 -8.73 -7.92
CA ALA A 164 24.96 -8.02 -9.21
C ALA A 164 23.74 -7.10 -9.34
N ASN A 165 22.62 -7.50 -8.72
CA ASN A 165 21.36 -6.76 -8.76
C ASN A 165 21.16 -5.81 -7.59
N ASP A 166 21.97 -5.91 -6.54
CA ASP A 166 21.89 -5.04 -5.38
C ASP A 166 22.31 -3.60 -5.69
N GLU A 167 21.38 -2.66 -5.45
CA GLU A 167 21.59 -1.22 -5.65
C GLU A 167 22.65 -0.64 -4.70
N SER A 168 22.90 -1.29 -3.56
CA SER A 168 23.93 -0.84 -2.59
C SER A 168 25.37 -1.16 -3.04
N SER A 169 25.51 -2.00 -4.06
CA SER A 169 26.81 -2.43 -4.60
C SER A 169 27.32 -1.48 -5.69
N SER A 170 28.64 -1.28 -5.75
CA SER A 170 29.25 -0.39 -6.76
C SER A 170 29.11 -0.96 -8.17
N GLU A 171 29.13 -0.11 -9.19
CA GLU A 171 29.00 -0.54 -10.59
C GLU A 171 30.08 -1.57 -11.00
N VAL A 172 31.30 -1.40 -10.49
CA VAL A 172 32.41 -2.35 -10.73
C VAL A 172 32.11 -3.71 -10.12
N GLU A 173 31.60 -3.74 -8.88
CA GLU A 173 31.21 -4.97 -8.21
C GLU A 173 30.04 -5.63 -8.93
N ARG A 174 29.02 -4.85 -9.33
CA ARG A 174 27.85 -5.38 -10.06
C ARG A 174 28.27 -6.04 -11.36
N LYS A 175 29.16 -5.42 -12.14
CA LYS A 175 29.74 -6.01 -13.37
C LYS A 175 30.58 -7.25 -13.08
N LEU A 176 31.41 -7.22 -12.05
CA LEU A 176 32.27 -8.35 -11.68
C LEU A 176 31.45 -9.58 -11.27
N PHE A 177 30.51 -9.40 -10.34
CA PHE A 177 29.68 -10.48 -9.84
C PHE A 177 28.65 -10.94 -10.88
N GLY A 178 28.13 -10.05 -11.72
CA GLY A 178 27.30 -10.43 -12.87
C GLY A 178 28.05 -11.32 -13.88
N THR A 179 29.30 -10.95 -14.19
CA THR A 179 30.18 -11.78 -15.04
C THR A 179 30.50 -13.12 -14.40
N LEU A 180 30.72 -13.16 -13.09
CA LEU A 180 30.98 -14.39 -12.35
C LEU A 180 29.75 -15.32 -12.35
N ALA A 181 28.57 -14.79 -12.04
CA ALA A 181 27.31 -15.52 -12.06
C ALA A 181 27.05 -16.12 -13.45
N TYR A 182 27.18 -15.30 -14.50
CA TYR A 182 27.06 -15.73 -15.90
C TYR A 182 28.03 -16.88 -16.23
N ARG A 183 29.33 -16.71 -16.01
CA ARG A 183 30.32 -17.74 -16.34
C ARG A 183 30.09 -19.04 -15.58
N MET A 184 29.70 -18.96 -14.31
CA MET A 184 29.44 -20.14 -13.50
C MET A 184 28.17 -20.88 -13.96
N ILE A 185 27.08 -20.16 -14.25
CA ILE A 185 25.83 -20.81 -14.67
C ILE A 185 25.89 -21.29 -16.13
N SER A 186 26.57 -20.58 -17.04
CA SER A 186 26.80 -21.07 -18.41
C SER A 186 27.62 -22.36 -18.41
N LYS A 187 28.66 -22.44 -17.56
CA LYS A 187 29.41 -23.68 -17.38
C LYS A 187 28.54 -24.81 -16.82
N ALA A 188 27.58 -24.49 -15.95
CA ALA A 188 26.62 -25.47 -15.44
C ALA A 188 25.68 -25.97 -16.55
N ALA A 189 25.22 -25.08 -17.44
CA ALA A 189 24.42 -25.43 -18.62
C ALA A 189 25.19 -26.28 -19.64
N GLU A 190 26.44 -25.93 -19.94
CA GLU A 190 27.32 -26.72 -20.82
C GLU A 190 27.62 -28.12 -20.27
N SER A 191 27.55 -28.28 -18.94
CA SER A 191 27.77 -29.57 -18.28
C SER A 191 26.55 -30.49 -18.33
N VAL A 192 25.42 -30.06 -18.91
CA VAL A 192 24.21 -30.89 -19.05
C VAL A 192 24.44 -31.94 -20.15
N PRO A 193 24.44 -33.24 -19.81
CA PRO A 193 24.74 -34.29 -20.76
C PRO A 193 23.59 -34.49 -21.75
N SER A 194 23.91 -35.01 -22.93
CA SER A 194 22.92 -35.41 -23.94
C SER A 194 22.12 -36.65 -23.51
N ASP A 195 22.73 -37.57 -22.73
CA ASP A 195 22.01 -38.71 -22.14
C ASP A 195 21.38 -38.31 -20.79
N PRO A 196 20.03 -38.31 -20.68
CA PRO A 196 19.34 -37.95 -19.44
C PRO A 196 19.64 -38.88 -18.25
N LYS A 197 20.22 -40.07 -18.47
CA LYS A 197 20.61 -40.99 -17.39
C LYS A 197 21.85 -40.52 -16.62
N GLU A 198 22.72 -39.74 -17.27
CA GLU A 198 23.96 -39.23 -16.67
C GLU A 198 23.75 -37.94 -15.89
N LEU A 199 22.60 -37.27 -16.06
CA LEU A 199 22.30 -35.95 -15.50
C LEU A 199 22.55 -35.85 -13.98
N LEU A 200 22.07 -36.83 -13.21
CA LEU A 200 22.19 -36.83 -11.75
C LEU A 200 23.62 -37.13 -11.26
N SER A 201 24.47 -37.68 -12.13
CA SER A 201 25.86 -38.02 -11.80
C SER A 201 26.82 -36.83 -11.90
N LEU A 202 26.38 -35.74 -12.55
CA LEU A 202 27.17 -34.52 -12.77
C LEU A 202 26.74 -33.43 -11.78
N PRO A 203 27.44 -33.24 -10.65
CA PRO A 203 26.98 -32.36 -9.57
C PRO A 203 26.91 -30.88 -9.97
N ARG A 204 27.66 -30.46 -10.99
CA ARG A 204 27.69 -29.08 -11.48
C ARG A 204 26.72 -28.81 -12.64
N ALA A 205 26.07 -29.84 -13.19
CA ALA A 205 25.08 -29.66 -14.23
C ALA A 205 23.77 -29.08 -13.65
N ILE A 206 23.03 -28.34 -14.48
CA ILE A 206 21.64 -27.98 -14.20
C ILE A 206 20.81 -29.26 -14.22
N GLN A 207 20.07 -29.56 -13.15
CA GLN A 207 19.32 -30.83 -13.02
C GLN A 207 17.80 -30.65 -12.88
N ASN A 208 17.30 -29.43 -12.62
CA ASN A 208 15.88 -29.16 -12.42
C ASN A 208 15.47 -27.81 -13.03
N ALA A 209 14.15 -27.60 -13.12
CA ALA A 209 13.56 -26.40 -13.68
C ALA A 209 13.99 -25.12 -12.95
N GLU A 210 14.07 -25.14 -11.61
CA GLU A 210 14.43 -23.98 -10.80
C GLU A 210 15.86 -23.47 -11.08
N GLU A 211 16.79 -24.37 -11.36
CA GLU A 211 18.15 -24.03 -11.76
C GLU A 211 18.23 -23.44 -13.18
N LEU A 212 17.35 -23.89 -14.09
CA LEU A 212 17.21 -23.26 -15.40
C LEU A 212 16.56 -21.87 -15.28
N LEU A 213 15.57 -21.69 -14.41
CA LEU A 213 14.99 -20.37 -14.12
C LEU A 213 16.04 -19.39 -13.58
N LEU A 214 16.91 -19.86 -12.67
CA LEU A 214 18.04 -19.05 -12.20
C LEU A 214 18.97 -18.64 -13.35
N LEU A 215 19.26 -19.54 -14.30
CA LEU A 215 20.02 -19.21 -15.51
C LEU A 215 19.31 -18.11 -16.31
N ILE A 216 18.02 -18.30 -16.62
CA ILE A 216 17.23 -17.35 -17.41
C ILE A 216 17.30 -15.97 -16.76
N LYS A 217 17.14 -15.89 -15.43
CA LYS A 217 17.16 -14.62 -14.68
C LYS A 217 18.51 -13.93 -14.67
N ILE A 218 19.60 -14.70 -14.61
CA ILE A 218 20.97 -14.16 -14.76
C ILE A 218 21.21 -13.60 -16.17
N PHE A 219 20.64 -14.23 -17.19
CA PHE A 219 20.76 -13.78 -18.58
C PHE A 219 19.85 -12.57 -18.84
N GLU A 220 18.64 -12.55 -18.29
CA GLU A 220 17.70 -11.43 -18.36
C GLU A 220 18.29 -10.17 -17.73
N SER A 221 18.94 -10.27 -16.55
CA SER A 221 19.55 -9.10 -15.89
C SER A 221 20.73 -8.52 -16.67
N GLN A 222 21.25 -9.24 -17.66
CA GLN A 222 22.34 -8.83 -18.55
C GLN A 222 21.86 -8.52 -19.98
N GLY A 223 20.55 -8.57 -20.25
CA GLY A 223 19.97 -8.30 -21.56
C GLY A 223 20.26 -9.35 -22.65
N ARG A 224 20.68 -10.56 -22.27
CA ARG A 224 21.06 -11.65 -23.19
C ARG A 224 19.84 -12.49 -23.61
N HIS A 225 18.82 -11.84 -24.15
CA HIS A 225 17.55 -12.48 -24.48
C HIS A 225 17.66 -13.47 -25.66
N ASP A 226 18.54 -13.22 -26.63
CA ASP A 226 18.78 -14.12 -27.76
C ASP A 226 19.40 -15.46 -27.32
N GLU A 227 20.29 -15.43 -26.33
CA GLU A 227 20.89 -16.63 -25.75
C GLU A 227 19.87 -17.46 -24.97
N ILE A 228 18.93 -16.81 -24.26
CA ILE A 228 17.83 -17.51 -23.58
C ILE A 228 17.00 -18.29 -24.60
N VAL A 229 16.64 -17.68 -25.74
CA VAL A 229 15.90 -18.35 -26.81
C VAL A 229 16.66 -19.57 -27.34
N LYS A 230 17.97 -19.45 -27.57
CA LYS A 230 18.83 -20.57 -28.00
C LYS A 230 18.84 -21.72 -26.98
N ILE A 231 18.92 -21.42 -25.69
CA ILE A 231 18.90 -22.42 -24.62
C ILE A 231 17.54 -23.10 -24.53
N LEU A 232 16.45 -22.33 -24.60
CA LEU A 232 15.08 -22.86 -24.55
C LEU A 232 14.72 -23.70 -25.79
N ASN A 233 15.41 -23.50 -26.91
CA ASN A 233 15.32 -24.33 -28.11
C ASN A 233 16.15 -25.62 -28.05
N SER A 234 17.04 -25.81 -27.06
CA SER A 234 17.89 -27.01 -26.99
C SER A 234 17.08 -28.24 -26.56
N GLU A 235 17.43 -29.42 -27.11
CA GLU A 235 16.74 -30.68 -26.79
C GLU A 235 17.08 -31.22 -25.39
N ASN A 236 18.31 -30.97 -24.90
CA ASN A 236 18.82 -31.51 -23.64
C ASN A 236 18.51 -30.62 -22.42
N LEU A 237 18.36 -29.30 -22.59
CA LEU A 237 18.14 -28.35 -21.50
C LEU A 237 16.87 -27.50 -21.70
N GLY A 238 16.43 -27.28 -22.94
CA GLY A 238 15.30 -26.42 -23.28
C GLY A 238 13.93 -27.00 -22.93
N ILE A 239 12.88 -26.41 -23.50
CA ILE A 239 11.46 -26.65 -23.12
C ILE A 239 11.07 -28.13 -23.28
N ALA A 240 11.51 -28.77 -24.36
CA ALA A 240 11.20 -30.16 -24.66
C ALA A 240 12.07 -31.17 -23.87
N SER A 241 13.04 -30.70 -23.09
CA SER A 241 13.96 -31.56 -22.34
C SER A 241 13.26 -32.33 -21.22
N ARG A 242 13.91 -33.38 -20.72
CA ARG A 242 13.43 -34.13 -19.53
C ARG A 242 13.39 -33.27 -18.26
N ILE A 243 14.15 -32.18 -18.22
CA ILE A 243 14.23 -31.26 -17.08
C ILE A 243 12.94 -30.44 -16.97
N ILE A 244 12.42 -29.97 -18.11
CA ILE A 244 11.29 -29.02 -18.18
C ILE A 244 9.97 -29.68 -18.57
N GLN A 245 10.00 -30.70 -19.43
CA GLN A 245 8.84 -31.51 -19.81
C GLN A 245 7.67 -30.66 -20.37
N ASN A 246 7.97 -29.66 -21.18
CA ASN A 246 7.00 -28.73 -21.79
C ASN A 246 6.18 -27.89 -20.78
N ASP A 247 6.76 -27.55 -19.63
CA ASP A 247 6.14 -26.61 -18.69
C ASP A 247 5.85 -25.25 -19.38
N TRP A 248 4.61 -24.79 -19.23
CA TRP A 248 4.09 -23.56 -19.83
C TRP A 248 4.80 -22.30 -19.33
N SER A 249 5.35 -22.31 -18.10
CA SER A 249 6.07 -21.15 -17.57
C SER A 249 7.27 -20.75 -18.45
N PHE A 250 8.00 -21.75 -18.96
CA PHE A 250 9.16 -21.54 -19.84
C PHE A 250 8.76 -21.16 -21.27
N VAL A 251 7.54 -21.51 -21.70
CA VAL A 251 6.97 -20.97 -22.93
C VAL A 251 6.76 -19.47 -22.78
N GLY A 252 6.21 -19.02 -21.64
CA GLY A 252 6.11 -17.61 -21.29
C GLY A 252 7.46 -16.89 -21.30
N ASP A 253 8.49 -17.48 -20.68
CA ASP A 253 9.85 -16.92 -20.68
C ASP A 253 10.44 -16.80 -22.10
N LYS A 254 10.18 -17.79 -22.97
CA LYS A 254 10.60 -17.75 -24.38
C LYS A 254 9.87 -16.65 -25.15
N LEU A 255 8.55 -16.50 -24.98
CA LEU A 255 7.76 -15.46 -25.64
C LEU A 255 8.26 -14.06 -25.26
N SER A 256 8.44 -13.81 -23.96
CA SER A 256 9.02 -12.56 -23.44
C SER A 256 10.44 -12.32 -23.96
N SER A 257 11.27 -13.37 -24.05
CA SER A 257 12.64 -13.24 -24.57
C SER A 257 12.68 -12.95 -26.08
N LEU A 258 11.79 -13.55 -26.87
CA LEU A 258 11.65 -13.26 -28.30
C LEU A 258 11.22 -11.79 -28.53
N GLU A 259 10.26 -11.29 -27.74
CA GLU A 259 9.83 -9.88 -27.78
C GLU A 259 11.00 -8.93 -27.46
N LYS A 260 11.68 -9.16 -26.34
CA LYS A 260 12.79 -8.30 -25.88
C LYS A 260 14.03 -8.39 -26.77
N ALA A 261 14.29 -9.53 -27.41
CA ALA A 261 15.39 -9.70 -28.36
C ALA A 261 15.09 -9.10 -29.75
N GLY A 262 13.84 -8.71 -30.02
CA GLY A 262 13.42 -8.22 -31.34
C GLY A 262 13.46 -9.30 -32.43
N LEU A 263 13.35 -10.58 -32.07
CA LEU A 263 13.36 -11.71 -33.00
C LEU A 263 11.95 -11.93 -33.59
N TRP A 264 11.41 -10.92 -34.28
CA TRP A 264 10.01 -10.87 -34.71
C TRP A 264 9.60 -11.99 -35.65
N THR A 265 10.47 -12.39 -36.59
CA THR A 265 10.18 -13.47 -37.54
C THR A 265 10.13 -14.83 -36.87
N GLU A 266 11.05 -15.10 -35.94
CA GLU A 266 11.04 -16.31 -35.11
C GLU A 266 9.83 -16.30 -34.16
N GLY A 267 9.53 -15.15 -33.55
CA GLY A 267 8.37 -14.94 -32.69
C GLY A 267 7.04 -15.21 -33.40
N LEU A 268 6.89 -14.70 -34.63
CA LEU A 268 5.69 -14.93 -35.44
C LEU A 268 5.55 -16.41 -35.83
N SER A 269 6.64 -17.05 -36.25
CA SER A 269 6.63 -18.48 -36.58
C SER A 269 6.28 -19.33 -35.35
N TYR A 270 6.89 -19.02 -34.21
CA TYR A 270 6.69 -19.74 -32.96
C TYR A 270 5.26 -19.59 -32.44
N THR A 271 4.70 -18.38 -32.43
CA THR A 271 3.31 -18.15 -32.01
C THR A 271 2.30 -18.86 -32.91
N LYS A 272 2.49 -18.81 -34.24
CA LYS A 272 1.67 -19.60 -35.20
C LYS A 272 1.76 -21.10 -34.94
N SER A 273 2.94 -21.62 -34.56
CA SER A 273 3.13 -23.04 -34.24
C SER A 273 2.41 -23.47 -32.95
N LEU A 274 2.35 -22.59 -31.95
CA LEU A 274 1.61 -22.83 -30.72
C LEU A 274 0.10 -22.80 -30.96
N LEU A 275 -0.36 -21.88 -31.80
CA LEU A 275 -1.76 -21.66 -32.17
C LEU A 275 -2.22 -22.49 -33.39
N ALA A 276 -1.54 -23.60 -33.69
CA ALA A 276 -1.87 -24.45 -34.83
C ALA A 276 -3.35 -24.88 -34.79
N ILE A 277 -4.06 -24.70 -35.91
CA ILE A 277 -5.49 -24.99 -36.02
C ILE A 277 -5.73 -26.49 -35.80
N PRO A 278 -6.58 -26.87 -34.83
CA PRO A 278 -6.74 -28.26 -34.44
C PRO A 278 -7.54 -29.03 -35.49
N THR A 279 -7.06 -30.22 -35.84
CA THR A 279 -7.71 -31.13 -36.81
C THR A 279 -8.51 -32.24 -36.13
N ASN A 280 -8.28 -32.45 -34.83
CA ASN A 280 -8.94 -33.47 -34.01
C ASN A 280 -9.24 -32.96 -32.59
N GLU A 281 -10.03 -33.73 -31.85
CA GLU A 281 -10.51 -33.33 -30.52
C GLU A 281 -9.40 -33.31 -29.45
N SER A 282 -8.35 -34.13 -29.59
CA SER A 282 -7.18 -34.09 -28.70
C SER A 282 -6.36 -32.80 -28.86
N GLU A 283 -6.14 -32.36 -30.10
CA GLU A 283 -5.47 -31.09 -30.40
C GLU A 283 -6.28 -29.91 -29.90
N ARG A 284 -7.61 -29.95 -30.04
CA ARG A 284 -8.50 -28.91 -29.52
C ARG A 284 -8.38 -28.75 -28.01
N LYS A 285 -8.25 -29.85 -27.25
CA LYS A 285 -8.02 -29.79 -25.80
C LYS A 285 -6.65 -29.22 -25.45
N ALA A 286 -5.59 -29.67 -26.13
CA ALA A 286 -4.25 -29.15 -25.92
C ALA A 286 -4.13 -27.65 -26.27
N LEU A 287 -4.93 -27.16 -27.22
CA LEU A 287 -4.97 -25.75 -27.60
C LEU A 287 -5.57 -24.84 -26.53
N GLN A 288 -6.41 -25.34 -25.61
CA GLN A 288 -7.01 -24.50 -24.57
C GLN A 288 -5.95 -23.85 -23.67
N GLU A 289 -4.87 -24.56 -23.38
CA GLU A 289 -3.73 -24.03 -22.61
C GLU A 289 -2.88 -23.06 -23.45
N ARG A 290 -2.91 -23.19 -24.78
CA ARG A 290 -2.13 -22.39 -25.73
C ARG A 290 -2.84 -21.13 -26.21
N ASP A 291 -4.16 -21.08 -26.09
CA ASP A 291 -4.98 -19.90 -26.34
C ASP A 291 -4.80 -18.88 -25.20
N ASP A 292 -3.55 -18.43 -25.03
CA ASP A 292 -3.08 -17.51 -24.01
C ASP A 292 -2.84 -16.14 -24.66
N TRP A 293 -3.27 -15.07 -23.99
CA TRP A 293 -3.08 -13.70 -24.49
C TRP A 293 -1.61 -13.36 -24.74
N ALA A 294 -0.65 -13.91 -23.98
CA ALA A 294 0.77 -13.66 -24.21
C ALA A 294 1.23 -14.14 -25.60
N VAL A 295 0.67 -15.25 -26.10
CA VAL A 295 0.98 -15.80 -27.43
C VAL A 295 0.39 -14.89 -28.51
N TRP A 296 -0.88 -14.50 -28.37
CA TRP A 296 -1.56 -13.60 -29.31
C TRP A 296 -0.94 -12.21 -29.33
N LYS A 297 -0.58 -11.66 -28.17
CA LYS A 297 0.12 -10.38 -28.05
C LYS A 297 1.43 -10.41 -28.82
N LEU A 298 2.27 -11.45 -28.65
CA LEU A 298 3.53 -11.55 -29.39
C LEU A 298 3.27 -11.69 -30.90
N LEU A 299 2.23 -12.42 -31.32
CA LEU A 299 1.85 -12.53 -32.73
C LEU A 299 1.54 -11.15 -33.30
N VAL A 300 0.64 -10.39 -32.65
CA VAL A 300 0.24 -9.04 -33.06
C VAL A 300 1.43 -8.08 -33.08
N VAL A 301 2.20 -8.03 -32.00
CA VAL A 301 3.38 -7.15 -31.87
C VAL A 301 4.44 -7.50 -32.92
N SER A 302 4.70 -8.79 -33.18
CA SER A 302 5.65 -9.21 -34.21
C SER A 302 5.20 -8.78 -35.61
N THR A 303 3.91 -8.96 -35.93
CA THR A 303 3.33 -8.50 -37.20
C THR A 303 3.46 -6.99 -37.39
N GLN A 304 3.16 -6.21 -36.34
CA GLN A 304 3.28 -4.76 -36.35
C GLN A 304 4.73 -4.29 -36.54
N ASN A 305 5.70 -4.94 -35.89
CA ASN A 305 7.11 -4.55 -35.99
C ASN A 305 7.77 -4.99 -37.31
N ILE A 306 7.35 -6.11 -37.91
CA ILE A 306 7.79 -6.51 -39.25
C ILE A 306 7.30 -5.52 -40.31
N ASN A 307 6.11 -4.93 -40.09
CA ASN A 307 5.56 -3.82 -40.87
C ASN A 307 5.57 -4.03 -42.41
N SER A 308 5.25 -5.25 -42.84
CA SER A 308 5.13 -5.59 -44.27
C SER A 308 3.67 -5.95 -44.59
N GLN A 309 3.16 -5.47 -45.73
CA GLN A 309 1.78 -5.75 -46.16
C GLN A 309 1.48 -7.26 -46.26
N GLU A 310 2.44 -8.05 -46.73
CA GLU A 310 2.33 -9.51 -46.84
C GLU A 310 2.14 -10.17 -45.47
N THR A 311 3.05 -9.89 -44.52
CA THR A 311 2.97 -10.44 -43.15
C THR A 311 1.67 -10.02 -42.44
N THR A 312 1.21 -8.79 -42.64
CA THR A 312 -0.07 -8.32 -42.08
C THR A 312 -1.24 -9.10 -42.66
N ALA A 313 -1.31 -9.24 -43.98
CA ALA A 313 -2.36 -10.01 -44.65
C ALA A 313 -2.37 -11.49 -44.24
N GLU A 314 -1.19 -12.11 -44.12
CA GLU A 314 -1.06 -13.49 -43.64
C GLU A 314 -1.52 -13.66 -42.19
N SER A 315 -1.18 -12.69 -41.32
CA SER A 315 -1.55 -12.73 -39.90
C SER A 315 -3.05 -12.52 -39.72
N GLU A 316 -3.64 -11.58 -40.47
CA GLU A 316 -5.10 -11.38 -40.50
C GLU A 316 -5.82 -12.64 -41.00
N LYS A 317 -5.32 -13.27 -42.06
CA LYS A 317 -5.86 -14.53 -42.57
C LYS A 317 -5.80 -15.61 -41.49
N PHE A 318 -4.64 -15.80 -40.86
CA PHE A 318 -4.48 -16.79 -39.79
C PHE A 318 -5.44 -16.57 -38.62
N ILE A 319 -5.61 -15.32 -38.17
CA ILE A 319 -6.55 -14.97 -37.10
C ILE A 319 -7.99 -15.31 -37.52
N ASN A 320 -8.38 -15.00 -38.75
CA ASN A 320 -9.72 -15.31 -39.25
C ASN A 320 -9.95 -16.82 -39.37
N ASP A 321 -9.00 -17.56 -39.95
CA ASP A 321 -9.05 -19.03 -40.04
C ASP A 321 -9.16 -19.66 -38.63
N PHE A 322 -8.42 -19.13 -37.65
CA PHE A 322 -8.51 -19.57 -36.26
C PHE A 322 -9.87 -19.27 -35.64
N ARG A 323 -10.44 -18.08 -35.87
CA ARG A 323 -11.79 -17.71 -35.39
C ARG A 323 -12.87 -18.61 -35.97
N GLU A 324 -12.76 -19.01 -37.23
CA GLU A 324 -13.70 -19.95 -37.85
C GLU A 324 -13.60 -21.34 -37.22
N ALA A 325 -12.39 -21.82 -36.95
CA ALA A 325 -12.16 -23.10 -36.30
C ALA A 325 -12.53 -23.10 -34.80
N MET A 326 -12.31 -21.97 -34.12
CA MET A 326 -12.47 -21.78 -32.68
C MET A 326 -13.28 -20.50 -32.38
N PRO A 327 -14.58 -20.47 -32.72
CA PRO A 327 -15.41 -19.25 -32.62
C PRO A 327 -15.58 -18.73 -31.18
N LYS A 328 -15.33 -19.57 -30.17
CA LYS A 328 -15.41 -19.20 -28.75
C LYS A 328 -14.13 -18.59 -28.18
N SER A 329 -13.04 -18.50 -28.96
CA SER A 329 -11.79 -17.92 -28.49
C SER A 329 -11.91 -16.41 -28.33
N ARG A 330 -11.90 -15.94 -27.07
CA ARG A 330 -11.90 -14.50 -26.75
C ARG A 330 -10.62 -13.83 -27.25
N ASN A 331 -9.46 -14.49 -27.08
CA ASN A 331 -8.16 -13.89 -27.41
C ASN A 331 -7.96 -13.71 -28.91
N ALA A 332 -8.42 -14.65 -29.75
CA ALA A 332 -8.37 -14.49 -31.20
C ALA A 332 -9.20 -13.29 -31.69
N GLN A 333 -10.34 -13.03 -31.04
CA GLN A 333 -11.17 -11.87 -31.35
C GLN A 333 -10.53 -10.57 -30.92
N LEU A 334 -9.92 -10.53 -29.73
CA LEU A 334 -9.14 -9.38 -29.26
C LEU A 334 -7.93 -9.11 -30.16
N ALA A 335 -7.23 -10.15 -30.63
CA ALA A 335 -6.10 -10.00 -31.55
C ALA A 335 -6.53 -9.35 -32.89
N ARG A 336 -7.72 -9.68 -33.39
CA ARG A 336 -8.31 -8.99 -34.55
C ARG A 336 -8.58 -7.52 -34.25
N LEU A 337 -9.17 -7.21 -33.10
CA LEU A 337 -9.45 -5.83 -32.70
C LEU A 337 -8.15 -5.03 -32.57
N ASP A 338 -7.12 -5.58 -31.93
CA ASP A 338 -5.79 -4.96 -31.83
C ASP A 338 -5.18 -4.65 -33.19
N LEU A 339 -5.21 -5.58 -34.14
CA LEU A 339 -4.68 -5.32 -35.49
C LEU A 339 -5.45 -4.23 -36.22
N LYS A 340 -6.80 -4.24 -36.16
CA LYS A 340 -7.62 -3.21 -36.81
C LYS A 340 -7.43 -1.85 -36.14
N HIS A 341 -7.38 -1.81 -34.82
CA HIS A 341 -7.12 -0.60 -34.04
C HIS A 341 -5.76 0.01 -34.37
N SER A 342 -4.68 -0.78 -34.36
CA SER A 342 -3.36 -0.30 -34.77
C SER A 342 -3.32 0.11 -36.24
N GLY A 343 -4.07 -0.58 -37.11
CA GLY A 343 -4.22 -0.21 -38.51
C GLY A 343 -4.89 1.16 -38.70
N VAL A 344 -5.92 1.48 -37.90
CA VAL A 344 -6.60 2.78 -37.88
C VAL A 344 -5.66 3.88 -37.40
N LEU A 345 -4.95 3.66 -36.28
CA LEU A 345 -3.95 4.61 -35.78
C LEU A 345 -2.82 4.86 -36.79
N GLY A 346 -2.43 3.82 -37.54
CA GLY A 346 -1.44 3.92 -38.61
C GLY A 346 -1.99 4.45 -39.95
N GLY A 347 -3.28 4.76 -40.06
CA GLY A 347 -3.92 5.27 -41.28
C GLY A 347 -4.05 4.23 -42.42
N THR A 348 -3.86 2.95 -42.13
CA THR A 348 -3.90 1.85 -43.11
C THR A 348 -5.28 1.18 -43.21
N VAL A 349 -6.11 1.33 -42.19
CA VAL A 349 -7.46 0.77 -42.07
C VAL A 349 -8.43 1.92 -41.79
N LYS A 350 -9.67 1.83 -42.30
CA LYS A 350 -10.69 2.86 -42.07
C LYS A 350 -11.33 2.68 -40.69
N ALA A 351 -11.79 3.77 -40.08
CA ALA A 351 -12.52 3.72 -38.81
C ALA A 351 -13.79 2.85 -38.89
N GLU A 352 -14.46 2.83 -40.04
CA GLU A 352 -15.64 1.99 -40.33
C GLU A 352 -15.37 0.48 -40.13
N ASP A 353 -14.16 0.02 -40.45
CA ASP A 353 -13.77 -1.38 -40.29
C ASP A 353 -13.61 -1.74 -38.80
N LEU A 354 -13.11 -0.80 -37.99
CA LEU A 354 -12.99 -0.96 -36.55
C LEU A 354 -14.36 -0.92 -35.87
N VAL A 355 -15.25 -0.01 -36.30
CA VAL A 355 -16.65 0.04 -35.85
C VAL A 355 -17.33 -1.31 -36.08
N SER A 356 -17.21 -1.85 -37.28
CA SER A 356 -17.81 -3.15 -37.63
C SER A 356 -17.23 -4.28 -36.78
N ALA A 357 -15.92 -4.30 -36.56
CA ALA A 357 -15.27 -5.29 -35.71
C ALA A 357 -15.71 -5.20 -34.24
N CYS A 358 -15.88 -3.98 -33.70
CA CYS A 358 -16.40 -3.75 -32.35
C CYS A 358 -17.86 -4.22 -32.21
N GLN A 359 -18.71 -3.97 -33.21
CA GLN A 359 -20.10 -4.44 -33.22
C GLN A 359 -20.17 -5.98 -33.26
N GLU A 360 -19.39 -6.62 -34.13
CA GLU A 360 -19.30 -8.08 -34.17
C GLU A 360 -18.82 -8.67 -32.83
N TYR A 361 -17.82 -8.05 -32.20
CA TYR A 361 -17.33 -8.47 -30.90
C TYR A 361 -18.41 -8.33 -29.82
N PHE A 362 -19.13 -7.20 -29.83
CA PHE A 362 -20.24 -6.96 -28.91
C PHE A 362 -21.31 -8.03 -29.06
N ASP A 363 -21.73 -8.39 -30.27
CA ASP A 363 -22.76 -9.43 -30.45
C ASP A 363 -22.38 -10.79 -29.90
N GLN A 364 -21.09 -11.15 -29.97
CA GLN A 364 -20.58 -12.43 -29.47
C GLN A 364 -20.38 -12.44 -27.96
N HIS A 365 -20.07 -11.29 -27.36
CA HIS A 365 -19.65 -11.20 -25.96
C HIS A 365 -20.53 -10.30 -25.07
N LYS A 366 -21.60 -9.69 -25.59
CA LYS A 366 -22.50 -8.78 -24.83
C LYS A 366 -23.04 -9.37 -23.53
N ASN A 367 -23.19 -10.69 -23.46
CA ASN A 367 -23.67 -11.40 -22.27
C ASN A 367 -22.58 -11.73 -21.25
N LYS A 368 -21.37 -11.17 -21.41
CA LYS A 368 -20.22 -11.36 -20.53
C LYS A 368 -19.76 -10.01 -20.00
N LEU A 369 -19.58 -9.90 -18.68
CA LEU A 369 -19.23 -8.64 -18.01
C LEU A 369 -17.88 -8.04 -18.46
N TYR A 370 -16.96 -8.88 -18.95
CA TYR A 370 -15.68 -8.41 -19.47
C TYR A 370 -15.80 -7.65 -20.82
N CYS A 371 -16.95 -7.74 -21.52
CA CYS A 371 -17.15 -7.11 -22.82
C CYS A 371 -16.95 -5.59 -22.78
N PHE A 372 -17.45 -4.91 -21.75
CA PHE A 372 -17.18 -3.48 -21.54
C PHE A 372 -15.69 -3.20 -21.41
N GLY A 373 -14.99 -3.96 -20.56
CA GLY A 373 -13.57 -3.76 -20.29
C GLY A 373 -12.71 -3.97 -21.54
N ASP A 374 -13.06 -4.97 -22.34
CA ASP A 374 -12.37 -5.31 -23.58
C ASP A 374 -12.57 -4.26 -24.67
N LEU A 375 -13.78 -3.72 -24.82
CA LEU A 375 -14.08 -2.71 -25.85
C LEU A 375 -13.57 -1.30 -25.51
N ARG A 376 -13.31 -1.01 -24.22
CA ARG A 376 -13.01 0.34 -23.73
C ARG A 376 -11.82 1.00 -24.42
N SER A 377 -10.72 0.28 -24.64
CA SER A 377 -9.52 0.83 -25.31
C SER A 377 -9.77 1.12 -26.79
N TYR A 378 -10.48 0.23 -27.48
CA TYR A 378 -10.71 0.35 -28.92
C TYR A 378 -11.69 1.47 -29.27
N LEU A 379 -12.74 1.63 -28.48
CA LEU A 379 -13.74 2.67 -28.71
C LEU A 379 -13.19 4.07 -28.44
N ALA A 380 -12.25 4.24 -27.50
CA ALA A 380 -11.62 5.52 -27.22
C ALA A 380 -10.85 6.12 -28.43
N ALA A 381 -10.48 5.29 -29.42
CA ALA A 381 -9.79 5.75 -30.63
C ALA A 381 -10.75 6.22 -31.75
N LEU A 382 -12.06 6.01 -31.60
CA LEU A 382 -13.06 6.38 -32.60
C LEU A 382 -13.47 7.86 -32.47
N ASP A 383 -13.89 8.46 -33.59
CA ASP A 383 -14.48 9.79 -33.58
C ASP A 383 -15.91 9.78 -33.00
N LYS A 384 -16.45 10.97 -32.68
CA LYS A 384 -17.77 11.11 -32.03
C LYS A 384 -18.92 10.50 -32.83
N GLU A 385 -18.88 10.55 -34.17
CA GLU A 385 -19.95 10.00 -35.02
C GLU A 385 -19.90 8.47 -35.00
N SER A 386 -18.72 7.90 -35.23
CA SER A 386 -18.47 6.45 -35.13
C SER A 386 -18.83 5.88 -33.75
N LEU A 387 -18.48 6.60 -32.67
CA LEU A 387 -18.85 6.24 -31.31
C LEU A 387 -20.37 6.20 -31.12
N SER A 388 -21.08 7.24 -31.57
CA SER A 388 -22.53 7.32 -31.47
C SER A 388 -23.21 6.15 -32.18
N ASN A 389 -22.69 5.75 -33.35
CA ASN A 389 -23.17 4.59 -34.08
C ASN A 389 -23.00 3.27 -33.30
N VAL A 390 -21.87 3.06 -32.63
CA VAL A 390 -21.65 1.86 -31.80
C VAL A 390 -22.54 1.86 -30.56
N LEU A 391 -22.71 3.00 -29.89
CA LEU A 391 -23.57 3.11 -28.71
C LEU A 391 -25.05 2.86 -29.06
N GLU A 392 -25.51 3.42 -30.18
CA GLU A 392 -26.87 3.16 -30.67
C GLU A 392 -27.04 1.68 -31.03
N TYR A 393 -26.05 1.05 -31.67
CA TYR A 393 -26.05 -0.39 -31.95
C TYR A 393 -26.16 -1.21 -30.67
N ALA A 394 -25.31 -0.93 -29.67
CA ALA A 394 -25.29 -1.62 -28.40
C ALA A 394 -26.63 -1.49 -27.66
N SER A 395 -27.26 -0.31 -27.67
CA SER A 395 -28.56 -0.09 -27.04
C SER A 395 -29.73 -0.81 -27.73
N LYS A 396 -29.69 -0.97 -29.07
CA LYS A 396 -30.72 -1.70 -29.84
C LYS A 396 -30.56 -3.22 -29.77
N GLY A 397 -29.33 -3.72 -29.63
CA GLY A 397 -29.00 -5.15 -29.60
C GLY A 397 -29.44 -5.94 -28.36
N GLN A 398 -30.34 -5.37 -27.54
CA GLN A 398 -30.69 -5.80 -26.18
C GLN A 398 -31.85 -6.81 -26.09
N VAL A 399 -32.46 -7.19 -27.22
CA VAL A 399 -33.59 -8.13 -27.22
C VAL A 399 -33.09 -9.56 -26.96
N GLU A 400 -33.24 -10.05 -25.73
CA GLU A 400 -32.93 -11.43 -25.37
C GLU A 400 -34.20 -12.31 -25.30
N ASN A 401 -34.28 -13.30 -26.19
CA ASN A 401 -35.30 -14.36 -26.21
C ASN A 401 -34.81 -15.62 -25.45
N VAL A 402 -34.32 -15.48 -24.22
CA VAL A 402 -33.90 -16.64 -23.42
C VAL A 402 -34.58 -16.60 -22.04
N LYS A 403 -35.43 -17.60 -21.77
CA LYS A 403 -35.99 -17.84 -20.43
C LYS A 403 -34.94 -18.55 -19.57
N SER A 404 -34.71 -18.04 -18.35
CA SER A 404 -33.95 -18.70 -17.27
C SER A 404 -32.43 -18.89 -17.54
N ASP A 405 -31.66 -17.81 -17.63
CA ASP A 405 -30.18 -17.84 -17.65
C ASP A 405 -29.62 -16.78 -16.67
N PRO A 406 -28.61 -17.08 -15.81
CA PRO A 406 -27.97 -16.09 -14.94
C PRO A 406 -27.33 -14.90 -15.68
N TYR A 407 -27.14 -15.01 -17.00
CA TYR A 407 -26.61 -13.94 -17.85
C TYR A 407 -27.69 -13.01 -18.44
N LYS A 408 -28.97 -13.24 -18.11
CA LYS A 408 -30.09 -12.40 -18.58
C LYS A 408 -29.88 -10.94 -18.16
N GLY A 409 -29.88 -10.04 -19.14
CA GLY A 409 -29.72 -8.60 -18.90
C GLY A 409 -28.26 -8.10 -18.81
N VAL A 410 -27.25 -8.97 -18.90
CA VAL A 410 -25.83 -8.56 -18.92
C VAL A 410 -25.50 -7.70 -20.14
N ALA A 411 -26.13 -7.98 -21.29
CA ALA A 411 -26.02 -7.11 -22.46
C ALA A 411 -26.44 -5.67 -22.15
N THR A 412 -27.48 -5.48 -21.34
CA THR A 412 -28.05 -4.16 -21.04
C THR A 412 -27.13 -3.42 -20.10
N ILE A 413 -26.56 -4.13 -19.13
CA ILE A 413 -25.54 -3.61 -18.21
C ILE A 413 -24.31 -3.15 -19.00
N ASN A 414 -23.80 -3.96 -19.93
CA ASN A 414 -22.66 -3.58 -20.76
C ASN A 414 -22.97 -2.35 -21.64
N ALA A 415 -24.17 -2.27 -22.24
CA ALA A 415 -24.56 -1.10 -23.03
C ALA A 415 -24.66 0.17 -22.17
N LEU A 416 -25.23 0.09 -20.97
CA LEU A 416 -25.29 1.22 -20.03
C LEU A 416 -23.91 1.65 -19.55
N LYS A 417 -22.97 0.72 -19.34
CA LYS A 417 -21.57 1.06 -19.03
C LYS A 417 -20.86 1.76 -20.19
N LEU A 418 -21.09 1.29 -21.42
CA LEU A 418 -20.56 1.95 -22.63
C LEU A 418 -21.15 3.36 -22.79
N GLU A 419 -22.46 3.51 -22.57
CA GLU A 419 -23.14 4.82 -22.59
C GLU A 419 -22.57 5.76 -21.52
N TYR A 420 -22.42 5.31 -20.27
CA TYR A 420 -21.78 6.11 -19.22
C TYR A 420 -20.38 6.57 -19.63
N CYS A 421 -19.54 5.63 -20.11
CA CYS A 421 -18.14 5.89 -20.42
C CYS A 421 -17.98 6.88 -21.59
N PHE A 422 -18.70 6.66 -22.70
CA PHE A 422 -18.47 7.38 -23.95
C PHE A 422 -19.48 8.48 -24.28
N ALA A 423 -20.68 8.47 -23.68
CA ALA A 423 -21.67 9.54 -23.86
C ALA A 423 -21.69 10.53 -22.69
N LEU A 424 -21.55 10.06 -21.45
CA LEU A 424 -21.63 10.93 -20.27
C LEU A 424 -20.25 11.39 -19.81
N SER A 425 -19.35 10.47 -19.46
CA SER A 425 -18.03 10.80 -18.89
C SER A 425 -17.13 11.53 -19.89
N ALA A 426 -17.15 11.13 -21.17
CA ALA A 426 -16.34 11.74 -22.23
C ALA A 426 -16.66 13.23 -22.49
N ASP A 427 -17.93 13.65 -22.30
CA ASP A 427 -18.39 15.02 -22.53
C ASP A 427 -19.03 15.63 -21.27
N GLY A 428 -18.50 15.29 -20.09
CA GLY A 428 -19.12 15.56 -18.79
C GLY A 428 -19.47 17.04 -18.51
N ALA A 429 -18.81 17.99 -19.17
CA ALA A 429 -19.08 19.41 -19.01
C ALA A 429 -20.38 19.87 -19.71
N ASN A 430 -20.83 19.14 -20.72
CA ASN A 430 -21.99 19.47 -21.56
C ASN A 430 -23.22 18.59 -21.29
N VAL A 431 -23.10 17.61 -20.38
CA VAL A 431 -24.22 16.73 -20.03
C VAL A 431 -25.28 17.50 -19.25
N SER A 432 -26.52 17.48 -19.72
CA SER A 432 -27.64 18.11 -19.02
C SER A 432 -28.10 17.28 -17.82
N LYS A 433 -28.62 17.95 -16.77
CA LYS A 433 -29.20 17.30 -15.59
C LYS A 433 -30.25 16.24 -15.97
N SER A 434 -31.11 16.55 -16.93
CA SER A 434 -32.16 15.63 -17.39
C SER A 434 -31.61 14.35 -18.02
N GLN A 435 -30.48 14.40 -18.73
CA GLN A 435 -29.85 13.20 -19.31
C GLN A 435 -29.31 12.29 -18.20
N VAL A 436 -28.71 12.87 -17.16
CA VAL A 436 -28.19 12.12 -16.01
C VAL A 436 -29.34 11.47 -15.24
N GLU A 437 -30.41 12.23 -14.97
CA GLU A 437 -31.59 11.72 -14.27
C GLU A 437 -32.27 10.58 -15.02
N ASP A 438 -32.40 10.68 -16.34
CA ASP A 438 -32.91 9.59 -17.19
C ASP A 438 -32.02 8.35 -17.11
N PHE A 439 -30.70 8.53 -17.25
CA PHE A 439 -29.73 7.43 -17.17
C PHE A 439 -29.81 6.69 -15.82
N ILE A 440 -29.85 7.45 -14.71
CA ILE A 440 -29.99 6.88 -13.36
C ILE A 440 -31.31 6.12 -13.25
N SER A 441 -32.41 6.71 -13.71
CA SER A 441 -33.73 6.08 -13.67
C SER A 441 -33.75 4.77 -14.44
N ARG A 442 -33.14 4.70 -15.64
CA ARG A 442 -33.02 3.46 -16.42
C ARG A 442 -32.19 2.41 -15.69
N CYS A 443 -31.07 2.79 -15.06
CA CYS A 443 -30.25 1.85 -14.28
C CYS A 443 -31.04 1.23 -13.12
N LEU A 444 -31.76 2.05 -12.34
CA LEU A 444 -32.56 1.58 -11.20
C LEU A 444 -33.77 0.75 -11.65
N GLN A 445 -34.42 1.13 -12.75
CA GLN A 445 -35.51 0.36 -13.32
C GLN A 445 -35.05 -1.04 -13.73
N VAL A 446 -33.95 -1.14 -14.50
CA VAL A 446 -33.40 -2.43 -14.92
C VAL A 446 -32.98 -3.24 -13.70
N TYR A 447 -32.37 -2.62 -12.69
CA TYR A 447 -32.00 -3.30 -11.44
C TYR A 447 -33.21 -3.90 -10.72
N ARG A 448 -34.33 -3.17 -10.62
CA ARG A 448 -35.55 -3.64 -9.95
C ARG A 448 -36.22 -4.78 -10.71
N ASP A 449 -36.18 -4.72 -12.04
CA ASP A 449 -36.87 -5.70 -12.90
C ASP A 449 -36.12 -7.05 -12.99
N VAL A 450 -34.90 -7.14 -12.43
CA VAL A 450 -34.13 -8.39 -12.33
C VAL A 450 -34.68 -9.27 -11.22
N GLU A 451 -35.08 -10.49 -11.57
CA GLU A 451 -35.49 -11.52 -10.61
C GLU A 451 -34.34 -11.91 -9.69
N ARG A 452 -34.54 -11.78 -8.37
CA ARG A 452 -33.55 -12.17 -7.36
C ARG A 452 -33.94 -13.51 -6.71
N PRO A 453 -32.98 -14.41 -6.44
CA PRO A 453 -33.26 -15.63 -5.70
C PRO A 453 -33.78 -15.32 -4.28
N ASP A 454 -34.63 -16.19 -3.73
CA ASP A 454 -35.11 -16.06 -2.36
C ASP A 454 -33.94 -16.11 -1.35
N ARG A 455 -33.93 -15.20 -0.39
CA ARG A 455 -32.87 -15.09 0.66
C ARG A 455 -32.70 -16.35 1.52
N SER A 456 -33.68 -17.26 1.51
CA SER A 456 -33.65 -18.53 2.24
C SER A 456 -32.96 -19.68 1.48
N SER A 457 -32.54 -19.43 0.24
CA SER A 457 -31.84 -20.42 -0.59
C SER A 457 -30.33 -20.48 -0.28
N ALA A 458 -29.58 -21.32 -1.01
CA ALA A 458 -28.18 -21.65 -0.70
C ALA A 458 -27.26 -20.41 -0.55
N PRO A 459 -26.14 -20.48 0.20
CA PRO A 459 -25.24 -19.34 0.46
C PRO A 459 -24.77 -18.57 -0.79
N SER A 460 -24.68 -19.24 -1.94
CA SER A 460 -24.37 -18.64 -3.25
C SER A 460 -25.42 -17.64 -3.76
N THR A 461 -26.56 -17.52 -3.08
CA THR A 461 -27.64 -16.56 -3.40
C THR A 461 -27.45 -15.19 -2.76
N ILE A 462 -26.44 -15.04 -1.90
CA ILE A 462 -26.02 -13.79 -1.24
C ILE A 462 -24.75 -13.22 -1.93
N GLU A 463 -24.30 -13.85 -3.01
CA GLU A 463 -23.15 -13.42 -3.82
C GLU A 463 -23.53 -12.26 -4.74
N SER A 464 -22.53 -11.41 -5.05
CA SER A 464 -22.68 -10.28 -5.98
C SER A 464 -23.24 -10.73 -7.32
N GLN A 465 -24.24 -10.01 -7.80
CA GLN A 465 -24.89 -10.26 -9.08
C GLN A 465 -24.41 -9.25 -10.13
N ALA A 466 -24.46 -9.62 -11.41
CA ALA A 466 -24.11 -8.71 -12.50
C ALA A 466 -24.91 -7.39 -12.44
N SER A 467 -26.21 -7.47 -12.10
CA SER A 467 -27.10 -6.33 -11.98
C SER A 467 -26.69 -5.32 -10.91
N ASP A 468 -25.89 -5.72 -9.92
CA ASP A 468 -25.44 -4.83 -8.85
C ASP A 468 -24.64 -3.63 -9.39
N ASP A 469 -23.94 -3.81 -10.52
CA ASP A 469 -23.20 -2.76 -11.21
C ASP A 469 -24.10 -1.57 -11.59
N LEU A 470 -25.41 -1.80 -11.81
CA LEU A 470 -26.38 -0.77 -12.13
C LEU A 470 -26.63 0.20 -10.96
N CYS A 471 -26.67 -0.31 -9.73
CA CYS A 471 -26.77 0.54 -8.55
C CYS A 471 -25.48 1.31 -8.30
N VAL A 472 -24.33 0.67 -8.51
CA VAL A 472 -23.03 1.35 -8.33
C VAL A 472 -22.85 2.43 -9.40
N ILE A 473 -23.17 2.17 -10.67
CA ILE A 473 -23.06 3.19 -11.73
C ILE A 473 -24.11 4.30 -11.58
N ALA A 474 -25.32 4.00 -11.07
CA ALA A 474 -26.31 5.01 -10.72
C ALA A 474 -25.78 5.96 -9.63
N ALA A 475 -25.17 5.42 -8.58
CA ALA A 475 -24.51 6.20 -7.53
C ALA A 475 -23.33 7.02 -8.09
N MET A 476 -22.51 6.42 -8.97
CA MET A 476 -21.40 7.11 -9.65
C MET A 476 -21.90 8.28 -10.50
N SER A 477 -22.91 8.07 -11.34
CA SER A 477 -23.55 9.13 -12.16
C SER A 477 -24.05 10.28 -11.30
N LEU A 478 -24.72 9.97 -10.19
CA LEU A 478 -25.21 10.98 -9.27
C LEU A 478 -24.05 11.82 -8.72
N MET A 479 -22.98 11.18 -8.26
CA MET A 479 -21.80 11.89 -7.69
C MET A 479 -20.98 12.65 -8.74
N ARG A 480 -20.88 12.13 -9.97
CA ARG A 480 -20.03 12.68 -11.04
C ARG A 480 -20.60 13.95 -11.67
N PHE A 481 -21.92 13.98 -11.89
CA PHE A 481 -22.57 15.01 -12.73
C PHE A 481 -23.49 15.97 -11.95
N SER A 482 -23.54 15.85 -10.62
CA SER A 482 -24.33 16.75 -9.76
C SER A 482 -23.59 18.04 -9.36
N GLY A 483 -22.32 18.18 -9.72
CA GLY A 483 -21.54 19.38 -9.44
C GLY A 483 -21.86 20.51 -10.41
N THR A 484 -22.57 21.54 -9.96
CA THR A 484 -22.56 22.85 -10.63
C THR A 484 -21.15 23.44 -10.56
N SER A 485 -20.63 23.93 -11.69
CA SER A 485 -19.43 24.75 -11.82
C SER A 485 -19.25 25.76 -10.68
N VAL A 486 -18.47 25.42 -9.65
CA VAL A 486 -17.99 26.39 -8.64
C VAL A 486 -16.52 26.68 -8.91
N SER A 487 -16.21 27.97 -8.86
CA SER A 487 -15.02 28.69 -9.34
C SER A 487 -13.68 28.37 -8.68
N SER A 488 -13.48 27.15 -8.15
CA SER A 488 -12.30 26.77 -7.38
C SER A 488 -11.58 25.53 -7.92
N GLY A 489 -11.47 25.36 -9.24
CA GLY A 489 -10.50 24.46 -9.89
C GLY A 489 -10.51 22.96 -9.53
N GLN A 490 -11.33 22.50 -8.59
CA GLN A 490 -11.54 21.12 -8.18
C GLN A 490 -13.05 20.85 -8.18
N GLU A 491 -13.49 19.91 -9.02
CA GLU A 491 -14.87 19.42 -9.06
C GLU A 491 -15.18 18.67 -7.76
N GLU A 492 -15.62 19.36 -6.70
CA GLU A 492 -16.05 18.72 -5.46
C GLU A 492 -17.52 18.29 -5.54
N THR A 493 -17.78 16.99 -5.34
CA THR A 493 -19.15 16.46 -5.20
C THR A 493 -19.83 17.05 -3.95
N PRO A 494 -21.01 17.67 -4.07
CA PRO A 494 -21.75 18.18 -2.91
C PRO A 494 -22.08 17.06 -1.91
N ASP A 495 -21.91 17.32 -0.61
CA ASP A 495 -22.06 16.29 0.42
C ASP A 495 -23.49 15.70 0.50
N ILE A 496 -24.50 16.49 0.17
CA ILE A 496 -25.91 16.05 0.04
C ILE A 496 -26.06 14.90 -0.95
N ILE A 497 -25.32 14.96 -2.06
CA ILE A 497 -25.34 13.94 -3.09
C ILE A 497 -24.70 12.65 -2.60
N LEU A 498 -23.71 12.75 -1.71
CA LEU A 498 -23.10 11.58 -1.08
C LEU A 498 -24.11 10.82 -0.21
N ILE A 499 -25.01 11.52 0.50
CA ILE A 499 -26.09 10.89 1.28
C ILE A 499 -27.02 10.10 0.36
N ARG A 500 -27.39 10.67 -0.79
CA ARG A 500 -28.24 10.00 -1.80
C ARG A 500 -27.57 8.78 -2.42
N ALA A 501 -26.30 8.92 -2.80
CA ALA A 501 -25.52 7.82 -3.33
C ALA A 501 -25.38 6.69 -2.28
N ALA A 502 -25.15 7.04 -1.01
CA ALA A 502 -25.12 6.07 0.07
C ALA A 502 -26.44 5.31 0.23
N ALA A 503 -27.59 5.98 0.13
CA ALA A 503 -28.90 5.32 0.21
C ALA A 503 -29.11 4.28 -0.91
N ILE A 504 -28.67 4.57 -2.14
CA ILE A 504 -28.70 3.62 -3.27
C ILE A 504 -27.81 2.41 -2.97
N LEU A 505 -26.61 2.64 -2.44
CA LEU A 505 -25.65 1.57 -2.14
C LEU A 505 -26.07 0.73 -0.93
N GLU A 506 -26.70 1.32 0.09
CA GLU A 506 -27.28 0.59 1.23
C GLU A 506 -28.43 -0.30 0.77
N ARG A 507 -29.30 0.22 -0.11
CA ARG A 507 -30.35 -0.60 -0.74
C ARG A 507 -29.77 -1.78 -1.52
N LEU A 508 -28.65 -1.58 -2.23
CA LEU A 508 -27.92 -2.65 -2.90
C LEU A 508 -27.35 -3.66 -1.89
N LEU A 509 -26.78 -3.24 -0.77
CA LEU A 509 -26.21 -4.15 0.23
C LEU A 509 -27.25 -4.95 1.01
N VAL A 510 -28.49 -4.47 1.10
CA VAL A 510 -29.61 -5.27 1.60
C VAL A 510 -29.86 -6.50 0.73
N ASP A 511 -29.58 -6.37 -0.56
CA ASP A 511 -29.80 -7.39 -1.58
C ASP A 511 -28.55 -8.24 -1.85
N SER A 512 -27.37 -7.63 -1.82
CA SER A 512 -26.06 -8.26 -2.03
C SER A 512 -25.05 -7.83 -0.93
N PRO A 513 -25.16 -8.35 0.31
CA PRO A 513 -24.38 -7.91 1.48
C PRO A 513 -22.85 -7.97 1.35
N HIS A 514 -22.34 -8.83 0.47
CA HIS A 514 -20.91 -9.06 0.26
C HIS A 514 -20.34 -8.31 -0.96
N ASN A 515 -21.10 -7.40 -1.57
CA ASN A 515 -20.64 -6.63 -2.72
C ASN A 515 -19.51 -5.66 -2.31
N TYR A 516 -18.26 -6.04 -2.61
CA TYR A 516 -17.08 -5.29 -2.18
C TYR A 516 -16.95 -3.91 -2.84
N GLN A 517 -17.48 -3.74 -4.06
CA GLN A 517 -17.50 -2.45 -4.76
C GLN A 517 -18.36 -1.43 -4.00
N ALA A 518 -19.57 -1.85 -3.63
CA ALA A 518 -20.50 -1.04 -2.84
C ALA A 518 -19.94 -0.76 -1.44
N LEU A 519 -19.39 -1.78 -0.76
CA LEU A 519 -18.77 -1.63 0.55
C LEU A 519 -17.60 -0.63 0.55
N LEU A 520 -16.67 -0.74 -0.41
CA LEU A 520 -15.53 0.18 -0.53
C LEU A 520 -15.97 1.62 -0.83
N LEU A 521 -16.95 1.78 -1.72
CA LEU A 521 -17.49 3.09 -2.06
C LEU A 521 -18.24 3.73 -0.87
N LEU A 522 -19.03 2.95 -0.14
CA LEU A 522 -19.69 3.40 1.09
C LEU A 522 -18.70 3.80 2.17
N VAL A 523 -17.60 3.05 2.36
CA VAL A 523 -16.53 3.46 3.30
C VAL A 523 -16.00 4.85 2.93
N ARG A 524 -15.74 5.13 1.65
CA ARG A 524 -15.29 6.46 1.20
C ARG A 524 -16.35 7.54 1.41
N ILE A 525 -17.61 7.24 1.09
CA ILE A 525 -18.74 8.16 1.29
C ILE A 525 -18.91 8.48 2.79
N TYR A 526 -18.94 7.49 3.67
CA TYR A 526 -19.09 7.71 5.10
C TYR A 526 -17.93 8.48 5.69
N LEU A 527 -16.70 8.22 5.25
CA LEU A 527 -15.57 9.04 5.68
C LEU A 527 -15.71 10.49 5.24
N ARG A 528 -16.15 10.76 3.99
CA ARG A 528 -16.42 12.12 3.47
C ARG A 528 -17.53 12.82 4.24
N LEU A 529 -18.58 12.09 4.60
CA LEU A 529 -19.68 12.58 5.45
C LEU A 529 -19.26 12.77 6.92
N GLY A 530 -18.05 12.39 7.33
CA GLY A 530 -17.60 12.47 8.73
C GLY A 530 -18.19 11.37 9.63
N SER A 531 -18.86 10.37 9.06
CA SER A 531 -19.57 9.29 9.75
C SER A 531 -18.64 8.09 9.98
N GLY A 532 -17.62 8.30 10.82
CA GLY A 532 -16.53 7.35 11.01
C GLY A 532 -16.93 5.99 11.58
N SER A 533 -17.96 5.92 12.44
CA SER A 533 -18.42 4.63 12.99
C SER A 533 -19.14 3.77 11.95
N LEU A 534 -19.89 4.38 11.02
CA LEU A 534 -20.44 3.68 9.87
C LEU A 534 -19.36 3.23 8.90
N ALA A 535 -18.32 4.04 8.69
CA ALA A 535 -17.16 3.63 7.90
C ALA A 535 -16.46 2.40 8.51
N LEU A 536 -16.28 2.37 9.83
CA LEU A 536 -15.74 1.22 10.57
C LEU A 536 -16.63 -0.03 10.43
N LYS A 537 -17.94 0.12 10.68
CA LYS A 537 -18.95 -0.94 10.52
C LYS A 537 -18.94 -1.53 9.12
N THR A 538 -18.93 -0.67 8.10
CA THR A 538 -18.91 -1.09 6.69
C THR A 538 -17.60 -1.77 6.32
N PHE A 539 -16.46 -1.21 6.75
CA PHE A 539 -15.14 -1.78 6.47
C PHE A 539 -14.92 -3.14 7.15
N SER A 540 -15.53 -3.38 8.32
CA SER A 540 -15.46 -4.68 9.01
C SER A 540 -15.98 -5.83 8.15
N LYS A 541 -17.03 -5.58 7.34
CA LYS A 541 -17.64 -6.57 6.43
C LYS A 541 -16.65 -7.05 5.34
N LEU A 542 -15.66 -6.24 4.97
CA LEU A 542 -14.62 -6.60 4.00
C LEU A 542 -13.61 -7.62 4.55
N SER A 543 -13.58 -7.85 5.88
CA SER A 543 -12.72 -8.86 6.52
C SER A 543 -11.22 -8.76 6.14
N VAL A 544 -10.70 -7.53 6.04
CA VAL A 544 -9.32 -7.24 5.62
C VAL A 544 -8.27 -7.92 6.52
N LYS A 545 -7.37 -8.71 5.92
CA LYS A 545 -6.31 -9.47 6.61
C LYS A 545 -4.97 -9.45 5.86
N GLN A 546 -3.88 -9.60 6.61
CA GLN A 546 -2.51 -9.79 6.10
C GLN A 546 -2.12 -8.75 5.04
N MET A 547 -1.77 -9.17 3.82
CA MET A 547 -1.31 -8.30 2.74
C MET A 547 -2.33 -7.22 2.35
N GLN A 548 -3.62 -7.45 2.62
CA GLN A 548 -4.66 -6.45 2.36
C GLN A 548 -4.53 -5.22 3.28
N PHE A 549 -3.77 -5.30 4.38
CA PHE A 549 -3.38 -4.09 5.10
C PHE A 549 -2.58 -3.16 4.18
N GLU A 550 -1.59 -3.68 3.44
CA GLU A 550 -0.77 -2.88 2.51
C GLU A 550 -1.61 -2.32 1.35
N THR A 551 -2.47 -3.15 0.76
CA THR A 551 -3.11 -2.83 -0.53
C THR A 551 -4.52 -2.29 -0.43
N VAL A 552 -5.26 -2.49 0.67
CA VAL A 552 -6.69 -2.13 0.79
C VAL A 552 -6.98 -1.23 2.00
N ALA A 553 -6.32 -1.43 3.15
CA ALA A 553 -6.68 -0.73 4.40
C ALA A 553 -6.52 0.79 4.34
N HIS A 554 -5.73 1.31 3.40
CA HIS A 554 -5.61 2.75 3.15
C HIS A 554 -6.96 3.41 2.81
N ASN A 555 -7.95 2.64 2.31
CA ASN A 555 -9.30 3.14 2.03
C ASN A 555 -10.03 3.62 3.28
N LEU A 556 -9.79 2.98 4.42
CA LEU A 556 -10.31 3.39 5.72
C LEU A 556 -9.30 4.26 6.49
N PHE A 557 -8.03 3.87 6.52
CA PHE A 557 -7.06 4.42 7.46
C PHE A 557 -6.59 5.83 7.12
N THR A 558 -6.62 6.23 5.86
CA THR A 558 -6.16 7.56 5.43
C THR A 558 -6.94 8.66 6.16
N ARG A 559 -6.24 9.46 6.97
CA ARG A 559 -6.80 10.56 7.79
C ARG A 559 -7.82 10.13 8.87
N LEU A 560 -7.99 8.83 9.13
CA LEU A 560 -8.93 8.34 10.16
C LEU A 560 -8.59 8.89 11.56
N ALA A 561 -7.29 9.08 11.85
CA ALA A 561 -6.82 9.68 13.11
C ALA A 561 -7.31 11.12 13.35
N THR A 562 -7.85 11.77 12.33
CA THR A 562 -8.41 13.13 12.37
C THR A 562 -9.88 13.18 11.94
N ILE A 563 -10.53 12.02 11.76
CA ILE A 563 -11.97 11.94 11.47
C ILE A 563 -12.66 11.26 12.65
N HIS A 564 -12.17 10.09 13.05
CA HIS A 564 -12.74 9.28 14.11
C HIS A 564 -11.64 8.51 14.87
N PRO A 565 -10.83 9.18 15.72
CA PRO A 565 -9.72 8.54 16.44
C PRO A 565 -10.14 7.72 17.68
N HIS A 566 -11.39 7.85 18.13
CA HIS A 566 -11.94 7.19 19.31
C HIS A 566 -12.67 5.89 18.94
N SER A 567 -12.99 5.06 19.94
CA SER A 567 -13.77 3.84 19.71
C SER A 567 -15.23 4.18 19.36
N ALA A 568 -15.74 3.52 18.32
CA ALA A 568 -17.16 3.43 18.03
C ALA A 568 -17.84 2.41 18.97
N PRO A 569 -19.18 2.39 19.05
CA PRO A 569 -19.90 1.35 19.78
C PRO A 569 -19.56 -0.06 19.27
N PRO A 570 -19.63 -1.09 20.14
CA PRO A 570 -19.42 -2.47 19.72
C PRO A 570 -20.39 -2.87 18.60
N ILE A 571 -19.82 -3.45 17.54
CA ILE A 571 -20.59 -3.97 16.39
C ILE A 571 -20.83 -5.45 16.60
N GLU A 572 -22.07 -5.90 16.44
CA GLU A 572 -22.42 -7.31 16.59
C GLU A 572 -21.65 -8.19 15.59
N GLY A 573 -21.02 -9.26 16.08
CA GLY A 573 -20.23 -10.19 15.27
C GLY A 573 -18.85 -9.69 14.83
N ALA A 574 -18.47 -8.45 15.16
CA ALA A 574 -17.18 -7.88 14.78
C ALA A 574 -16.10 -8.06 15.86
N GLU A 575 -14.82 -8.04 15.46
CA GLU A 575 -13.69 -8.10 16.40
C GLU A 575 -13.44 -6.71 17.02
N TYR A 576 -12.74 -6.65 18.17
CA TYR A 576 -12.43 -5.38 18.85
C TYR A 576 -11.72 -4.36 17.94
N LYS A 577 -10.88 -4.84 17.01
CA LYS A 577 -10.20 -4.01 16.01
C LYS A 577 -11.18 -3.24 15.10
N ASP A 578 -12.37 -3.79 14.88
CA ASP A 578 -13.28 -3.34 13.83
C ASP A 578 -14.07 -2.09 14.25
N PHE A 579 -14.24 -1.86 15.55
CA PHE A 579 -14.83 -0.63 16.11
C PHE A 579 -13.84 0.22 16.92
N HIS A 580 -12.61 -0.25 17.15
CA HIS A 580 -11.56 0.48 17.86
C HIS A 580 -10.39 0.85 16.94
N PRO A 581 -10.36 2.07 16.36
CA PRO A 581 -9.37 2.51 15.38
C PRO A 581 -7.93 2.26 15.78
N GLN A 582 -7.52 2.63 17.00
CA GLN A 582 -6.15 2.42 17.46
C GLN A 582 -5.75 0.93 17.45
N SER A 583 -6.70 0.02 17.71
CA SER A 583 -6.46 -1.42 17.70
C SER A 583 -6.32 -1.96 16.27
N ALA A 584 -7.16 -1.46 15.35
CA ALA A 584 -7.03 -1.73 13.91
C ALA A 584 -5.65 -1.34 13.37
N PHE A 585 -5.15 -0.13 13.68
CA PHE A 585 -3.81 0.30 13.28
C PHE A 585 -2.71 -0.57 13.89
N VAL A 586 -2.84 -0.94 15.16
CA VAL A 586 -1.92 -1.86 15.84
C VAL A 586 -1.85 -3.22 15.14
N GLN A 587 -3.00 -3.76 14.73
CA GLN A 587 -3.04 -5.04 14.02
C GLN A 587 -2.38 -4.97 12.65
N ALA A 588 -2.59 -3.89 11.93
CA ALA A 588 -1.94 -3.64 10.65
C ALA A 588 -0.40 -3.50 10.80
N LEU A 589 0.07 -2.85 11.87
CA LEU A 589 1.50 -2.78 12.20
C LEU A 589 2.09 -4.12 12.65
N ASN A 590 1.30 -4.96 13.33
CA ASN A 590 1.70 -6.32 13.69
C ASN A 590 1.88 -7.21 12.46
N PHE A 591 1.10 -7.00 11.39
CA PHE A 591 1.33 -7.67 10.11
C PHE A 591 2.75 -7.44 9.60
N TYR A 592 3.22 -6.18 9.48
CA TYR A 592 4.59 -5.92 9.00
C TYR A 592 5.67 -6.58 9.87
N ARG A 593 5.51 -6.51 11.19
CA ARG A 593 6.46 -7.14 12.12
C ARG A 593 6.49 -8.67 11.95
N THR A 594 5.31 -9.28 11.79
CA THR A 594 5.20 -10.73 11.58
C THR A 594 5.81 -11.11 10.24
N THR A 595 5.52 -10.34 9.19
CA THR A 595 6.06 -10.55 7.85
C THR A 595 7.58 -10.49 7.88
N GLU A 596 8.19 -9.48 8.50
CA GLU A 596 9.65 -9.35 8.64
C GLU A 596 10.31 -10.60 9.27
N ILE A 597 9.68 -11.23 10.27
CA ILE A 597 10.19 -12.46 10.89
C ILE A 597 9.98 -13.67 9.97
N THR A 598 8.79 -13.80 9.39
CA THR A 598 8.42 -14.95 8.55
C THR A 598 9.18 -15.00 7.24
N THR A 599 9.41 -13.85 6.59
CA THR A 599 10.17 -13.77 5.32
C THR A 599 11.61 -14.21 5.52
N VAL A 600 12.28 -13.79 6.60
CA VAL A 600 13.65 -14.25 6.90
C VAL A 600 13.70 -15.77 7.02
N ARG A 601 12.78 -16.39 7.77
CA ARG A 601 12.68 -17.86 7.88
C ARG A 601 12.41 -18.52 6.52
N HIS A 602 11.50 -17.95 5.71
CA HIS A 602 11.19 -18.49 4.38
C HIS A 602 12.39 -18.41 3.43
N ARG A 603 13.20 -17.34 3.49
CA ARG A 603 14.43 -17.23 2.70
C ARG A 603 15.44 -18.32 3.06
N SER A 604 15.70 -18.52 4.36
CA SER A 604 16.65 -19.56 4.81
C SER A 604 16.18 -20.97 4.41
N ASN A 605 14.89 -21.27 4.59
CA ASN A 605 14.31 -22.56 4.20
C ASN A 605 14.30 -22.75 2.68
N GLY A 606 13.93 -21.71 1.92
CA GLY A 606 13.92 -21.73 0.46
C GLY A 606 15.28 -22.06 -0.12
N LEU A 607 16.36 -21.55 0.49
CA LEU A 607 17.72 -21.81 0.03
C LEU A 607 18.14 -23.28 0.20
N GLU A 608 17.73 -23.90 1.31
CA GLU A 608 17.95 -25.33 1.56
C GLU A 608 17.13 -26.24 0.64
N LEU A 609 15.95 -25.76 0.22
CA LEU A 609 15.10 -26.44 -0.76
C LEU A 609 15.51 -26.16 -2.22
N GLY A 610 16.43 -25.21 -2.44
CA GLY A 610 16.89 -24.82 -3.78
C GLY A 610 15.92 -23.93 -4.55
N SER A 611 15.01 -23.22 -3.87
CA SER A 611 13.99 -22.35 -4.50
C SER A 611 14.45 -20.90 -4.64
N TYR A 612 15.41 -20.66 -5.54
CA TYR A 612 16.09 -19.38 -5.73
C TYR A 612 15.15 -18.22 -6.13
N MET A 613 14.17 -18.49 -6.99
CA MET A 613 13.26 -17.44 -7.49
C MET A 613 12.30 -16.95 -6.44
N ASN A 614 11.77 -17.87 -5.62
CA ASN A 614 10.93 -17.51 -4.49
C ASN A 614 11.71 -16.75 -3.42
N ILE A 615 13.01 -17.04 -3.25
CA ILE A 615 13.88 -16.28 -2.35
C ILE A 615 14.06 -14.85 -2.85
N GLU A 616 14.39 -14.65 -4.14
CA GLU A 616 14.49 -13.32 -4.73
C GLU A 616 13.18 -12.53 -4.56
N GLY A 617 12.04 -13.14 -4.90
CA GLY A 617 10.73 -12.53 -4.69
C GLY A 617 10.44 -12.20 -3.22
N THR A 618 10.91 -13.04 -2.28
CA THR A 618 10.78 -12.79 -0.84
C THR A 618 11.67 -11.64 -0.36
N ILE A 619 12.90 -11.52 -0.88
CA ILE A 619 13.81 -10.39 -0.60
C ILE A 619 13.15 -9.09 -1.08
N GLU A 620 12.62 -9.09 -2.30
CA GLU A 620 11.95 -7.93 -2.88
C GLU A 620 10.68 -7.54 -2.11
N LEU A 621 9.85 -8.52 -1.74
CA LEU A 621 8.67 -8.29 -0.90
C LEU A 621 9.06 -7.69 0.46
N GLN A 622 10.10 -8.21 1.11
CA GLN A 622 10.59 -7.68 2.38
C GLN A 622 11.07 -6.24 2.24
N ARG A 623 11.82 -5.92 1.18
CA ARG A 623 12.29 -4.56 0.89
C ARG A 623 11.11 -3.60 0.70
N ARG A 624 10.13 -3.99 -0.13
CA ARG A 624 8.89 -3.23 -0.40
C ARG A 624 8.10 -2.96 0.87
N LEU A 625 7.88 -3.97 1.70
CA LEU A 625 7.13 -3.83 2.95
C LEU A 625 7.91 -3.07 4.04
N LYS A 626 9.23 -3.24 4.12
CA LYS A 626 10.08 -2.54 5.09
C LYS A 626 9.99 -1.03 4.88
N ASN A 627 10.03 -0.61 3.62
CA ASN A 627 10.01 0.77 3.16
C ASN A 627 8.61 1.28 2.77
N SER A 628 7.55 0.56 3.14
CA SER A 628 6.18 0.92 2.78
C SER A 628 5.78 2.28 3.36
N ILE A 629 5.14 3.11 2.53
CA ILE A 629 4.50 4.35 2.99
C ILE A 629 3.37 4.07 3.98
N CYS A 630 2.58 3.02 3.76
CA CYS A 630 1.48 2.64 4.64
C CYS A 630 2.00 2.32 6.04
N ARG A 631 3.09 1.56 6.15
CA ARG A 631 3.75 1.25 7.43
C ARG A 631 4.12 2.51 8.22
N ARG A 632 4.67 3.53 7.54
CA ARG A 632 5.09 4.79 8.16
C ARG A 632 3.90 5.66 8.53
N MET A 633 2.90 5.79 7.65
CA MET A 633 1.66 6.50 7.93
C MET A 633 0.93 5.91 9.14
N TRP A 634 0.77 4.59 9.22
CA TRP A 634 0.05 3.95 10.33
C TRP A 634 0.78 4.11 11.67
N ALA A 635 2.11 4.07 11.66
CA ALA A 635 2.90 4.34 12.86
C ALA A 635 2.69 5.78 13.36
N LEU A 636 2.63 6.76 12.46
CA LEU A 636 2.39 8.17 12.80
C LEU A 636 0.95 8.40 13.27
N ASP A 637 -0.04 7.80 12.60
CA ASP A 637 -1.46 7.99 12.91
C ASP A 637 -1.88 7.24 14.19
N VAL A 638 -1.36 6.04 14.49
CA VAL A 638 -1.67 5.37 15.76
C VAL A 638 -1.12 6.15 16.95
N ARG A 639 0.04 6.79 16.78
CA ARG A 639 0.62 7.72 17.76
C ARG A 639 -0.19 9.01 17.84
N ARG A 640 -0.82 9.45 16.74
CA ARG A 640 -1.78 10.56 16.71
C ARG A 640 -3.03 10.28 17.51
N MET A 641 -3.64 9.13 17.30
CA MET A 641 -4.77 8.69 18.09
C MET A 641 -4.41 8.65 19.57
N GLN A 642 -3.25 8.09 19.92
CA GLN A 642 -2.81 8.03 21.32
C GLN A 642 -2.74 9.41 22.00
N ARG A 643 -2.18 10.43 21.31
CA ARG A 643 -2.06 11.78 21.89
C ARG A 643 -3.38 12.54 21.91
N LEU A 644 -4.29 12.29 20.98
CA LEU A 644 -5.60 12.95 20.92
C LEU A 644 -6.58 12.38 21.94
N VAL A 645 -6.78 11.05 21.95
CA VAL A 645 -7.84 10.38 22.72
C VAL A 645 -7.34 9.50 23.87
N GLY A 646 -6.01 9.30 24.01
CA GLY A 646 -5.43 8.45 25.04
C GLY A 646 -5.26 6.99 24.60
N GLY A 647 -5.24 6.07 25.56
CA GLY A 647 -5.02 4.63 25.33
C GLY A 647 -3.58 4.17 25.57
N ASP A 648 -3.28 2.96 25.09
CA ASP A 648 -2.00 2.29 25.36
C ASP A 648 -0.79 3.06 24.80
N PRO A 649 0.39 2.99 25.45
CA PRO A 649 1.61 3.59 24.93
C PRO A 649 2.05 3.05 23.56
N MET A 650 2.13 3.91 22.55
CA MET A 650 2.54 3.56 21.18
C MET A 650 4.06 3.79 20.94
N GLY A 651 4.87 3.74 22.00
CA GLY A 651 6.32 3.97 21.93
C GLY A 651 7.06 2.93 21.09
N ARG A 652 6.54 1.70 20.98
CA ARG A 652 7.15 0.64 20.16
C ARG A 652 7.18 0.95 18.66
N HIS A 653 6.41 1.93 18.20
CA HIS A 653 6.34 2.36 16.79
C HIS A 653 7.17 3.61 16.50
N GLU A 654 7.88 4.16 17.50
CA GLU A 654 8.71 5.37 17.37
C GLU A 654 9.80 5.24 16.30
N GLN A 655 10.50 4.11 16.24
CA GLN A 655 11.55 3.87 15.23
C GLN A 655 10.98 3.88 13.81
N VAL A 656 9.81 3.25 13.61
CA VAL A 656 9.12 3.21 12.30
C VAL A 656 8.63 4.61 11.92
N ALA A 657 8.10 5.37 12.87
CA ALA A 657 7.65 6.74 12.63
C ALA A 657 8.83 7.67 12.27
N ARG A 658 10.00 7.50 12.88
CA ARG A 658 11.17 8.37 12.65
C ARG A 658 12.01 8.02 11.42
N ASP A 659 11.80 6.85 10.83
CA ASP A 659 12.55 6.37 9.68
C ASP A 659 12.54 7.36 8.50
N THR A 660 13.73 7.71 8.01
CA THR A 660 13.97 8.61 6.86
C THR A 660 14.24 7.84 5.57
N SER A 661 14.27 6.51 5.61
CA SER A 661 14.61 5.71 4.43
C SER A 661 13.61 5.94 3.30
N PRO A 662 14.01 5.75 2.03
CA PRO A 662 13.13 5.95 0.88
C PRO A 662 11.79 5.23 1.02
N LEU A 663 10.73 5.84 0.49
CA LEU A 663 9.36 5.34 0.53
C LEU A 663 9.02 4.54 -0.72
N ILE A 664 8.29 3.44 -0.52
CA ILE A 664 7.68 2.66 -1.59
C ILE A 664 6.17 2.71 -1.37
N ASP A 665 5.43 3.13 -2.40
CA ASP A 665 3.97 3.18 -2.40
C ASP A 665 3.41 2.04 -3.24
N GLN A 666 2.60 1.19 -2.60
CA GLN A 666 1.97 0.02 -3.23
C GLN A 666 0.45 0.04 -3.05
N ARG A 667 -0.12 1.20 -2.69
CA ARG A 667 -1.57 1.33 -2.58
C ARG A 667 -2.19 1.12 -3.95
N MET A 668 -3.19 0.26 -4.01
CA MET A 668 -3.92 -0.09 -5.23
C MET A 668 -5.34 0.48 -5.14
N TYR A 669 -5.81 1.09 -6.22
CA TYR A 669 -7.12 1.73 -6.32
C TYR A 669 -8.03 1.09 -7.37
N ASP A 670 -7.54 0.03 -8.02
CA ASP A 670 -8.23 -0.77 -9.05
C ASP A 670 -9.40 -1.59 -8.49
N ALA A 671 -9.50 -1.72 -7.16
CA ALA A 671 -10.62 -2.34 -6.50
C ALA A 671 -11.93 -1.57 -6.68
N PHE A 672 -11.90 -0.26 -7.03
CA PHE A 672 -13.11 0.51 -7.35
C PHE A 672 -13.53 0.32 -8.81
N MET A 673 -14.82 0.18 -9.06
CA MET A 673 -15.37 0.19 -10.40
C MET A 673 -15.07 1.54 -11.06
N ASN A 674 -14.37 1.50 -12.19
CA ASN A 674 -14.04 2.68 -12.97
C ASN A 674 -14.61 2.58 -14.38
N CYS A 675 -15.78 3.21 -14.58
CA CYS A 675 -16.43 3.36 -15.88
C CYS A 675 -16.13 4.72 -16.55
N GLU A 676 -15.24 5.54 -16.00
CA GLU A 676 -14.87 6.82 -16.61
C GLU A 676 -14.20 6.62 -17.98
N HIS A 677 -14.31 7.61 -18.86
CA HIS A 677 -13.55 7.64 -20.11
C HIS A 677 -12.04 7.51 -19.84
N PRO A 678 -11.24 6.81 -20.67
CA PRO A 678 -9.80 6.65 -20.43
C PRO A 678 -9.01 7.96 -20.24
N ASP A 679 -9.45 9.06 -20.84
CA ASP A 679 -8.82 10.39 -20.70
C ASP A 679 -9.24 11.17 -19.45
N GLN A 680 -10.18 10.64 -18.67
CA GLN A 680 -10.69 11.28 -17.45
C GLN A 680 -10.02 10.69 -16.20
N PRO A 681 -9.87 11.48 -15.11
CA PRO A 681 -9.42 10.96 -13.82
C PRO A 681 -10.30 9.80 -13.36
N THR A 682 -9.69 8.83 -12.68
CA THR A 682 -10.43 7.66 -12.21
C THR A 682 -11.51 8.06 -11.20
N PHE A 683 -12.60 7.29 -11.13
CA PHE A 683 -13.68 7.60 -10.19
C PHE A 683 -13.21 7.62 -8.72
N GLU A 684 -12.25 6.76 -8.36
CA GLU A 684 -11.69 6.72 -7.01
C GLU A 684 -11.04 8.05 -6.60
N GLU A 685 -10.37 8.75 -7.51
CA GLU A 685 -9.72 10.03 -7.22
C GLU A 685 -10.71 11.09 -6.73
N ARG A 686 -11.95 11.06 -7.23
CA ARG A 686 -13.04 11.97 -6.82
C ARG A 686 -13.54 11.68 -5.41
N MET A 687 -13.42 10.43 -4.99
CA MET A 687 -13.87 9.93 -3.70
C MET A 687 -12.79 9.95 -2.63
N ARG A 688 -11.57 10.39 -2.95
CA ARG A 688 -10.49 10.56 -1.99
C ARG A 688 -10.83 11.63 -0.94
N LEU A 689 -10.29 11.43 0.26
CA LEU A 689 -10.37 12.37 1.35
C LEU A 689 -9.30 13.44 1.18
N GLY A 690 -9.47 14.37 0.24
CA GLY A 690 -8.46 15.37 -0.09
C GLY A 690 -7.24 14.79 -0.84
N PRO A 691 -6.13 15.56 -0.94
CA PRO A 691 -4.96 15.17 -1.72
C PRO A 691 -4.31 13.88 -1.20
N LEU A 692 -3.72 13.08 -2.10
CA LEU A 692 -3.16 11.77 -1.75
C LEU A 692 -1.88 11.95 -0.92
N PRO A 693 -1.83 11.48 0.35
CA PRO A 693 -0.61 11.61 1.16
C PRO A 693 0.54 10.81 0.53
N ARG A 694 1.68 11.45 0.25
CA ARG A 694 2.92 10.79 -0.16
C ARG A 694 4.07 11.18 0.76
N GLU A 695 5.27 11.38 0.22
CA GLU A 695 6.49 11.60 0.97
C GLU A 695 6.46 12.90 1.79
N GLN A 696 5.90 13.98 1.24
CA GLN A 696 5.85 15.27 1.93
C GLN A 696 4.90 15.23 3.12
N TRP A 697 3.77 14.55 3.00
CA TRP A 697 2.88 14.33 4.13
C TRP A 697 3.59 13.56 5.26
N VAL A 698 4.34 12.50 4.93
CA VAL A 698 5.09 11.70 5.92
C VAL A 698 6.16 12.56 6.62
N LYS A 699 6.94 13.34 5.88
CA LYS A 699 7.93 14.27 6.44
C LYS A 699 7.28 15.27 7.39
N SER A 700 6.17 15.86 6.98
CA SER A 700 5.36 16.80 7.75
C SER A 700 4.80 16.21 9.05
N ALA A 701 4.20 15.02 8.98
CA ALA A 701 3.67 14.33 10.14
C ALA A 701 4.77 13.92 11.15
N ARG A 702 5.99 13.61 10.67
CA ARG A 702 7.16 13.32 11.51
C ARG A 702 7.59 14.49 12.38
N ILE A 703 7.50 15.72 11.88
CA ILE A 703 7.82 16.93 12.66
C ILE A 703 6.87 17.08 13.85
N THR A 704 5.59 16.84 13.61
CA THR A 704 4.59 16.84 14.68
C THR A 704 4.87 15.74 15.70
N ASP A 705 5.20 14.54 15.25
CA ASP A 705 5.54 13.42 16.15
C ASP A 705 6.81 13.70 16.98
N GLN A 706 7.86 14.26 16.36
CA GLN A 706 9.09 14.69 17.03
C GLN A 706 8.84 15.76 18.09
N LEU A 707 7.97 16.73 17.82
CA LEU A 707 7.54 17.74 18.78
C LEU A 707 6.96 17.09 20.05
N PHE A 708 6.03 16.15 19.88
CA PHE A 708 5.41 15.48 21.03
C PHE A 708 6.37 14.58 21.79
N ASP A 709 7.30 13.89 21.11
CA ASP A 709 8.36 13.13 21.79
C ASP A 709 9.26 14.04 22.63
N MET A 710 9.62 15.21 22.11
CA MET A 710 10.43 16.19 22.83
C MET A 710 9.68 16.76 24.04
N LEU A 711 8.41 17.15 23.87
CA LEU A 711 7.55 17.58 24.98
C LEU A 711 7.39 16.50 26.06
N LYS A 712 7.23 15.24 25.65
CA LYS A 712 7.14 14.10 26.58
C LYS A 712 8.45 13.88 27.33
N SER A 713 9.60 13.94 26.66
CA SER A 713 10.91 13.80 27.30
C SER A 713 11.18 14.90 28.34
N MET A 714 10.79 16.15 28.05
CA MET A 714 10.83 17.27 29.00
C MET A 714 9.97 17.02 30.24
N SER A 715 8.77 16.47 30.04
CA SER A 715 7.86 16.16 31.15
C SER A 715 8.42 15.10 32.11
N ILE A 716 9.22 14.15 31.59
CA ILE A 716 9.82 13.02 32.34
C ILE A 716 11.29 13.31 32.75
N GLN A 717 11.84 14.48 32.42
CA GLN A 717 13.23 14.87 32.68
C GLN A 717 14.27 13.89 32.09
N ARG A 718 13.98 13.31 30.91
CA ARG A 718 14.95 12.46 30.20
C ARG A 718 15.95 13.31 29.41
N PRO A 719 17.22 12.87 29.27
CA PRO A 719 18.18 13.53 28.39
C PRO A 719 17.64 13.53 26.96
N VAL A 720 17.54 14.71 26.35
CA VAL A 720 17.10 14.89 24.96
C VAL A 720 18.35 14.99 24.09
N PRO A 721 18.43 14.28 22.95
CA PRO A 721 19.47 14.56 21.95
C PRO A 721 19.25 15.97 21.38
N VAL A 722 20.19 16.87 21.62
CA VAL A 722 20.04 18.32 21.31
C VAL A 722 20.57 18.68 19.90
N ASP A 723 21.28 17.76 19.24
CA ASP A 723 22.19 18.06 18.11
C ASP A 723 21.65 17.70 16.70
N THR A 724 20.35 17.73 16.47
CA THR A 724 19.80 17.48 15.12
C THR A 724 19.37 18.79 14.46
N ALA A 725 19.91 19.09 13.28
CA ALA A 725 19.43 20.21 12.47
C ALA A 725 17.95 20.00 12.13
N LEU A 726 17.12 21.01 12.42
CA LEU A 726 15.70 20.99 12.07
C LEU A 726 15.54 21.35 10.58
N PRO A 727 14.62 20.71 9.85
CA PRO A 727 14.37 21.06 8.45
C PRO A 727 13.82 22.47 8.31
N SER A 728 14.04 23.07 7.15
CA SER A 728 13.46 24.36 6.80
C SER A 728 11.96 24.22 6.50
N LEU A 729 11.23 25.34 6.48
CA LEU A 729 9.82 25.31 6.09
C LEU A 729 9.65 24.93 4.61
N GLU A 730 10.58 25.35 3.75
CA GLU A 730 10.58 25.05 2.32
C GLU A 730 10.76 23.55 2.04
N ASP A 731 11.52 22.85 2.90
CA ASP A 731 11.70 21.39 2.79
C ASP A 731 10.42 20.61 3.10
N LEU A 732 9.54 21.17 3.95
CA LEU A 732 8.32 20.52 4.42
C LEU A 732 7.08 20.94 3.64
N VAL A 733 7.06 22.18 3.18
CA VAL A 733 5.96 22.80 2.43
C VAL A 733 6.54 23.43 1.16
N PRO A 734 6.96 22.60 0.18
CA PRO A 734 7.31 23.10 -1.14
C PRO A 734 6.09 23.70 -1.83
N SER A 735 6.30 24.36 -2.98
CA SER A 735 5.23 25.03 -3.75
C SER A 735 4.09 24.10 -4.17
N ASP A 736 4.35 22.81 -4.29
CA ASP A 736 3.43 21.76 -4.70
C ASP A 736 2.87 20.94 -3.53
N ALA A 737 3.08 21.37 -2.27
CA ALA A 737 2.61 20.64 -1.08
C ALA A 737 1.09 20.38 -1.07
N SER A 738 0.29 21.23 -1.71
CA SER A 738 -1.16 21.07 -1.86
C SER A 738 -1.56 19.85 -2.71
N SER A 739 -0.62 19.24 -3.42
CA SER A 739 -0.84 17.98 -4.16
C SER A 739 -0.86 16.74 -3.25
N GLU A 740 -0.31 16.84 -2.04
CA GLU A 740 -0.24 15.73 -1.07
C GLU A 740 -0.93 16.03 0.25
N MET A 741 -1.06 17.30 0.60
CA MET A 741 -1.54 17.77 1.91
C MET A 741 -2.74 18.70 1.77
N THR A 742 -3.66 18.63 2.73
CA THR A 742 -4.74 19.62 2.87
C THR A 742 -4.18 20.96 3.32
N GLN A 743 -4.93 22.05 3.09
CA GLN A 743 -4.55 23.37 3.59
C GLN A 743 -4.40 23.38 5.12
N SER A 744 -5.27 22.65 5.82
CA SER A 744 -5.26 22.49 7.28
C SER A 744 -4.01 21.73 7.77
N GLU A 745 -3.56 20.71 7.02
CA GLU A 745 -2.31 20.01 7.29
C GLU A 745 -1.09 20.93 7.10
N ILE A 746 -1.08 21.74 6.03
CA ILE A 746 -0.02 22.72 5.76
C ILE A 746 0.06 23.76 6.90
N GLU A 747 -1.08 24.28 7.35
CA GLU A 747 -1.15 25.21 8.48
C GLU A 747 -0.68 24.56 9.79
N SER A 748 -1.11 23.32 10.07
CA SER A 748 -0.71 22.57 11.27
C SER A 748 0.80 22.34 11.31
N VAL A 749 1.41 22.00 10.18
CA VAL A 749 2.87 21.78 10.09
C VAL A 749 3.64 23.06 10.32
N LYS A 750 3.18 24.20 9.78
CA LYS A 750 3.79 25.51 10.03
C LYS A 750 3.84 25.83 11.53
N VAL A 751 2.71 25.72 12.22
CA VAL A 751 2.67 26.00 13.67
C VAL A 751 3.45 24.97 14.49
N ASN A 752 3.38 23.69 14.13
CA ASN A 752 4.09 22.63 14.86
C ASN A 752 5.61 22.72 14.66
N LEU A 753 6.10 23.18 13.50
CA LEU A 753 7.51 23.47 13.28
C LEU A 753 7.99 24.64 14.16
N SER A 754 7.22 25.73 14.23
CA SER A 754 7.53 26.86 15.11
C SER A 754 7.56 26.43 16.58
N LEU A 755 6.62 25.58 16.99
CA LEU A 755 6.62 24.97 18.33
C LEU A 755 7.84 24.07 18.56
N LEU A 756 8.23 23.25 17.58
CA LEU A 756 9.41 22.39 17.68
C LEU A 756 10.69 23.21 17.86
N LYS A 757 10.83 24.32 17.14
CA LYS A 757 11.95 25.27 17.31
C LYS A 757 11.97 25.87 18.72
N ILE A 758 10.82 26.31 19.23
CA ILE A 758 10.69 26.84 20.60
C ILE A 758 11.09 25.78 21.64
N VAL A 759 10.57 24.56 21.52
CA VAL A 759 10.84 23.45 22.45
C VAL A 759 12.31 23.01 22.38
N SER A 760 12.90 23.00 21.18
CA SER A 760 14.33 22.72 20.98
C SER A 760 15.22 23.76 21.67
N TYR A 761 14.85 25.04 21.58
CA TYR A 761 15.53 26.13 22.28
C TYR A 761 15.44 25.99 23.80
N LEU A 762 14.25 25.66 24.33
CA LEU A 762 14.05 25.41 25.77
C LEU A 762 14.93 24.26 26.30
N ASN A 763 15.23 23.27 25.46
CA ASN A 763 16.15 22.17 25.74
C ASN A 763 17.64 22.50 25.55
N GLY A 764 17.98 23.75 25.21
CA GLY A 764 19.36 24.22 25.12
C GLY A 764 20.01 24.03 23.75
N SER A 765 19.23 23.82 22.69
CA SER A 765 19.75 23.78 21.33
C SER A 765 20.40 25.10 20.92
N LYS A 766 21.58 25.02 20.29
CA LYS A 766 22.30 26.17 19.73
C LYS A 766 21.90 26.49 18.30
N PHE A 767 21.07 25.65 17.67
CA PHE A 767 20.63 25.82 16.28
C PHE A 767 19.50 26.84 16.12
N VAL A 768 18.85 27.25 17.21
CA VAL A 768 17.78 28.25 17.20
C VAL A 768 18.30 29.51 17.89
N THR A 769 18.34 30.62 17.15
CA THR A 769 18.76 31.93 17.67
C THR A 769 17.64 32.59 18.49
N GLY A 770 17.99 33.62 19.27
CA GLY A 770 16.99 34.40 20.02
C GLY A 770 15.98 35.13 19.11
N GLU A 771 16.43 35.63 17.97
CA GLU A 771 15.57 36.30 16.98
C GLU A 771 14.58 35.32 16.33
N GLU A 772 15.04 34.11 15.99
CA GLU A 772 14.17 33.05 15.47
C GLU A 772 13.15 32.59 16.51
N LEU A 773 13.52 32.56 17.79
CA LEU A 773 12.60 32.25 18.88
C LEU A 773 11.46 33.26 18.97
N ASP A 774 11.77 34.56 18.94
CA ASP A 774 10.75 35.63 18.99
C ASP A 774 9.83 35.60 17.77
N SER A 775 10.40 35.33 16.58
CA SER A 775 9.63 35.11 15.35
C SER A 775 8.68 33.91 15.49
N CYS A 776 9.16 32.76 15.98
CA CYS A 776 8.34 31.56 16.19
C CYS A 776 7.22 31.80 17.21
N LEU A 777 7.50 32.50 18.32
CA LEU A 777 6.49 32.84 19.33
C LEU A 777 5.41 33.75 18.76
N THR A 778 5.81 34.72 17.92
CA THR A 778 4.88 35.64 17.27
C THR A 778 3.99 34.90 16.27
N GLN A 779 4.55 33.98 15.46
CA GLN A 779 3.77 33.14 14.55
C GLN A 779 2.74 32.26 15.28
N VAL A 780 3.10 31.66 16.42
CA VAL A 780 2.14 30.86 17.23
C VAL A 780 1.03 31.76 17.78
N GLN A 781 1.35 32.99 18.21
CA GLN A 781 0.37 33.95 18.70
C GLN A 781 -0.58 34.44 17.59
N GLU A 782 -0.06 34.73 16.41
CA GLU A 782 -0.85 35.09 15.22
C GLU A 782 -1.78 33.95 14.81
N TRP A 783 -1.27 32.70 14.81
CA TRP A 783 -2.08 31.52 14.53
C TRP A 783 -3.22 31.36 15.55
N LEU A 784 -2.96 31.49 16.85
CA LEU A 784 -4.00 31.46 17.89
C LEU A 784 -5.03 32.59 17.68
N GLY A 785 -4.58 33.79 17.31
CA GLY A 785 -5.45 34.92 16.99
C GLY A 785 -6.35 34.65 15.78
N SER A 786 -5.80 34.03 14.73
CA SER A 786 -6.57 33.60 13.55
C SER A 786 -7.61 32.54 13.93
N LYS A 787 -7.20 31.47 14.60
CA LYS A 787 -8.13 30.38 14.98
C LYS A 787 -9.19 30.83 15.98
N SER A 788 -8.88 31.80 16.84
CA SER A 788 -9.89 32.45 17.68
C SER A 788 -10.98 33.12 16.85
N LYS A 789 -10.61 33.87 15.79
CA LYS A 789 -11.58 34.48 14.87
C LYS A 789 -12.38 33.44 14.07
N ASP A 790 -11.71 32.42 13.55
CA ASP A 790 -12.33 31.36 12.72
C ASP A 790 -13.36 30.51 13.51
N LEU A 791 -13.16 30.38 14.83
CA LEU A 791 -14.00 29.60 15.73
C LEU A 791 -14.97 30.45 16.56
N THR A 792 -14.89 31.78 16.52
CA THR A 792 -15.84 32.63 17.26
C THR A 792 -17.22 32.55 16.62
N MET A 793 -18.24 32.31 17.43
CA MET A 793 -19.65 32.32 17.00
C MET A 793 -20.24 33.72 17.17
N ASP A 794 -21.01 34.19 16.17
CA ASP A 794 -21.77 35.44 16.26
C ASP A 794 -23.25 35.13 16.57
N GLY A 795 -23.56 34.99 17.86
CA GLY A 795 -24.90 34.63 18.33
C GLY A 795 -25.29 33.18 18.04
N ALA A 796 -26.43 32.97 17.38
CA ALA A 796 -26.96 31.63 17.05
C ALA A 796 -26.32 31.00 15.80
N LYS A 797 -25.48 31.74 15.06
CA LYS A 797 -24.86 31.30 13.80
C LYS A 797 -23.62 30.44 14.05
N VAL A 798 -23.34 29.53 13.12
CA VAL A 798 -22.09 28.75 13.08
C VAL A 798 -20.87 29.65 12.85
N SER A 799 -19.70 29.26 13.38
CA SER A 799 -18.47 30.01 13.13
C SER A 799 -18.04 29.94 11.65
N PRO A 800 -17.17 30.85 11.17
CA PRO A 800 -16.65 30.82 9.80
C PRO A 800 -16.02 29.46 9.40
N LEU A 801 -15.32 28.81 10.33
CA LEU A 801 -14.75 27.48 10.09
C LEU A 801 -15.84 26.43 9.83
N VAL A 802 -16.87 26.41 10.67
CA VAL A 802 -17.97 25.46 10.54
C VAL A 802 -18.81 25.77 9.30
N SER A 803 -19.08 27.05 8.99
CA SER A 803 -19.84 27.40 7.77
C SER A 803 -19.13 26.98 6.48
N ASN A 804 -17.80 26.98 6.47
CA ASN A 804 -17.02 26.60 5.28
C ASN A 804 -16.83 25.09 5.13
N THR A 805 -17.02 24.33 6.21
CA THR A 805 -16.72 22.89 6.23
C THR A 805 -17.93 21.99 6.46
N ALA A 806 -18.98 22.48 7.11
CA ALA A 806 -20.16 21.68 7.45
C ALA A 806 -21.07 21.44 6.24
N ILE A 807 -21.80 20.33 6.30
CA ILE A 807 -22.84 19.95 5.36
C ILE A 807 -24.09 20.79 5.67
N SER A 808 -24.57 21.55 4.70
CA SER A 808 -25.87 22.23 4.79
C SER A 808 -26.98 21.25 4.43
N LEU A 809 -27.82 20.86 5.39
CA LEU A 809 -28.94 19.93 5.15
C LEU A 809 -30.19 20.68 4.69
N GLN A 810 -30.44 21.87 5.25
CA GLN A 810 -31.51 22.76 4.85
C GLN A 810 -31.06 24.23 4.95
N PRO A 811 -30.90 24.94 3.81
CA PRO A 811 -30.50 26.35 3.81
C PRO A 811 -31.50 27.25 4.55
N GLU A 812 -32.79 26.90 4.50
CA GLU A 812 -33.90 27.70 5.04
C GLU A 812 -34.13 27.48 6.54
N ALA A 813 -33.69 26.34 7.08
CA ALA A 813 -33.89 25.95 8.49
C ALA A 813 -32.58 25.95 9.32
N GLU A 814 -31.47 26.43 8.77
CA GLU A 814 -30.13 26.43 9.37
C GLU A 814 -29.60 25.06 9.86
N ALA A 815 -30.23 23.94 9.45
CA ALA A 815 -29.82 22.59 9.84
C ALA A 815 -28.48 22.23 9.16
N SER A 816 -27.48 21.86 9.96
CA SER A 816 -26.14 21.51 9.49
C SER A 816 -25.58 20.27 10.20
N ALA A 817 -24.79 19.51 9.46
CA ALA A 817 -24.07 18.33 9.94
C ALA A 817 -22.56 18.49 9.69
N PRO A 818 -21.68 17.88 10.50
CA PRO A 818 -20.25 17.93 10.26
C PRO A 818 -19.88 17.14 9.00
N SER A 819 -18.86 17.60 8.27
CA SER A 819 -18.19 16.80 7.24
C SER A 819 -16.85 16.28 7.74
N TRP A 820 -16.17 15.47 6.93
CA TRP A 820 -14.79 15.09 7.18
C TRP A 820 -13.84 16.29 7.32
N LYS A 821 -14.07 17.37 6.56
CA LYS A 821 -13.27 18.60 6.63
C LYS A 821 -13.42 19.26 8.00
N THR A 822 -14.65 19.32 8.51
CA THR A 822 -14.94 19.86 9.85
C THR A 822 -14.17 19.09 10.93
N PHE A 823 -14.23 17.75 10.90
CA PHE A 823 -13.49 16.94 11.87
C PHE A 823 -11.98 17.08 11.70
N HIS A 824 -11.48 16.98 10.46
CA HIS A 824 -10.06 17.03 10.15
C HIS A 824 -9.43 18.34 10.64
N GLU A 825 -10.07 19.48 10.37
CA GLU A 825 -9.63 20.78 10.83
C GLU A 825 -9.63 20.90 12.36
N LEU A 826 -10.74 20.52 13.01
CA LEU A 826 -10.86 20.63 14.46
C LEU A 826 -9.84 19.74 15.18
N TYR A 827 -9.63 18.49 14.75
CA TYR A 827 -8.63 17.61 15.36
C TYR A 827 -7.20 18.12 15.16
N LEU A 828 -6.85 18.69 14.00
CA LEU A 828 -5.52 19.28 13.77
C LEU A 828 -5.31 20.54 14.62
N VAL A 829 -6.32 21.39 14.77
CA VAL A 829 -6.26 22.54 15.68
C VAL A 829 -6.07 22.07 17.12
N LEU A 830 -6.87 21.10 17.57
CA LEU A 830 -6.77 20.53 18.93
C LEU A 830 -5.42 19.86 19.19
N GLU A 831 -4.85 19.17 18.20
CA GLU A 831 -3.50 18.60 18.25
C GLU A 831 -2.46 19.69 18.51
N SER A 832 -2.46 20.76 17.73
CA SER A 832 -1.53 21.87 17.90
C SER A 832 -1.76 22.63 19.22
N LEU A 833 -3.01 22.87 19.64
CA LEU A 833 -3.33 23.47 20.94
C LEU A 833 -2.78 22.63 22.11
N LYS A 834 -2.85 21.31 22.02
CA LYS A 834 -2.28 20.40 23.03
C LYS A 834 -0.76 20.55 23.10
N ALA A 835 -0.08 20.69 21.97
CA ALA A 835 1.35 20.98 21.97
C ALA A 835 1.67 22.34 22.63
N VAL A 836 0.89 23.39 22.35
CA VAL A 836 1.05 24.71 23.03
C VAL A 836 0.82 24.60 24.53
N SER A 837 -0.21 23.88 24.97
CA SER A 837 -0.52 23.62 26.39
C SER A 837 0.63 22.92 27.12
N LEU A 838 1.18 21.86 26.51
CA LEU A 838 2.33 21.13 27.06
C LEU A 838 3.60 21.99 27.10
N MET A 839 3.86 22.77 26.04
CA MET A 839 5.00 23.68 25.96
C MET A 839 4.93 24.77 27.04
N THR A 840 3.79 25.46 27.17
CA THR A 840 3.59 26.51 28.18
C THR A 840 3.71 25.95 29.60
N SER A 841 3.13 24.77 29.85
CA SER A 841 3.27 24.05 31.12
C SER A 841 4.73 23.68 31.44
N ALA A 842 5.51 23.28 30.44
CA ALA A 842 6.94 23.00 30.60
C ALA A 842 7.75 24.28 30.87
N ALA A 843 7.45 25.37 30.16
CA ALA A 843 8.11 26.66 30.31
C ALA A 843 7.85 27.31 31.68
N SER A 844 6.69 27.06 32.31
CA SER A 844 6.35 27.58 33.63
C SER A 844 7.03 26.84 34.81
N LYS A 845 7.58 25.64 34.61
CA LYS A 845 8.21 24.86 35.70
C LYS A 845 9.53 25.49 36.15
N LYS A 846 9.62 25.88 37.43
CA LYS A 846 10.85 26.39 38.06
C LYS A 846 11.88 25.25 38.20
N GLY A 847 12.98 25.29 37.44
CA GLY A 847 14.09 24.34 37.66
C GLY A 847 15.16 24.24 36.58
N SER A 848 14.95 24.71 35.35
CA SER A 848 15.96 24.59 34.30
C SER A 848 17.00 25.72 34.31
N LYS A 849 18.27 25.37 34.13
CA LYS A 849 19.40 26.30 33.90
C LYS A 849 19.45 26.87 32.46
N THR A 850 18.47 26.54 31.61
CA THR A 850 18.39 26.98 30.20
C THR A 850 17.62 28.28 30.01
N ALA A 851 17.76 28.87 28.82
CA ALA A 851 17.16 30.13 28.39
C ALA A 851 15.63 30.16 28.59
N LYS A 852 15.11 31.32 29.02
CA LYS A 852 13.72 31.49 29.47
C LYS A 852 12.92 32.31 28.48
N ILE A 853 11.71 31.84 28.16
CA ILE A 853 10.69 32.63 27.48
C ILE A 853 10.13 33.66 28.48
N PRO A 854 9.83 34.91 28.09
CA PRO A 854 9.19 35.90 28.96
C PRO A 854 7.87 35.37 29.55
N LYS A 855 7.69 35.53 30.87
CA LYS A 855 6.53 34.99 31.60
C LYS A 855 5.20 35.51 31.03
N ASP A 856 5.13 36.81 30.75
CA ASP A 856 3.93 37.46 30.23
C ASP A 856 3.48 36.83 28.90
N ARG A 857 4.45 36.47 28.04
CA ARG A 857 4.16 35.76 26.78
C ARG A 857 3.67 34.33 27.01
N VAL A 858 4.24 33.60 27.97
CA VAL A 858 3.77 32.25 28.31
C VAL A 858 2.33 32.28 28.84
N GLU A 859 2.02 33.25 29.71
CA GLU A 859 0.67 33.44 30.25
C GLU A 859 -0.34 33.84 29.16
N GLN A 860 0.04 34.73 28.24
CA GLN A 860 -0.78 35.11 27.09
C GLN A 860 -1.04 33.94 26.13
N LEU A 861 -0.02 33.12 25.82
CA LEU A 861 -0.21 31.93 24.99
C LEU A 861 -1.12 30.92 25.67
N ALA A 862 -0.96 30.70 26.99
CA ALA A 862 -1.81 29.79 27.75
C ALA A 862 -3.28 30.25 27.81
N SER A 863 -3.53 31.55 28.00
CA SER A 863 -4.89 32.10 28.02
C SER A 863 -5.57 32.01 26.64
N SER A 864 -4.88 32.41 25.58
CA SER A 864 -5.37 32.28 24.20
C SER A 864 -5.63 30.82 23.82
N THR A 865 -4.76 29.88 24.23
CA THR A 865 -4.95 28.45 23.98
C THR A 865 -6.24 27.92 24.61
N ARG A 866 -6.52 28.30 25.86
CA ARG A 866 -7.78 27.92 26.54
C ARG A 866 -9.01 28.54 25.88
N GLN A 867 -8.91 29.80 25.44
CA GLN A 867 -9.99 30.47 24.72
C GLN A 867 -10.33 29.75 23.41
N VAL A 868 -9.34 29.45 22.57
CA VAL A 868 -9.55 28.74 21.30
C VAL A 868 -10.09 27.33 21.54
N HIS A 869 -9.61 26.63 22.58
CA HIS A 869 -10.12 25.31 22.96
C HIS A 869 -11.60 25.34 23.36
N GLU A 870 -12.02 26.30 24.19
CA GLU A 870 -13.44 26.45 24.54
C GLU A 870 -14.31 26.87 23.34
N SER A 871 -13.81 27.74 22.47
CA SER A 871 -14.52 28.08 21.22
C SER A 871 -14.71 26.86 20.32
N ALA A 872 -13.70 25.99 20.18
CA ALA A 872 -13.83 24.74 19.45
C ALA A 872 -14.91 23.83 20.08
N ARG A 873 -14.90 23.68 21.41
CA ARG A 873 -15.93 22.90 22.13
C ARG A 873 -17.32 23.49 22.01
N ALA A 874 -17.45 24.82 21.98
CA ALA A 874 -18.73 25.50 21.78
C ALA A 874 -19.32 25.18 20.39
N ASN A 875 -18.51 25.24 19.33
CA ASN A 875 -18.93 24.85 17.98
C ASN A 875 -19.37 23.38 17.91
N VAL A 876 -18.64 22.47 18.55
CA VAL A 876 -19.01 21.04 18.59
C VAL A 876 -20.36 20.83 19.29
N ARG A 877 -20.62 21.52 20.41
CA ARG A 877 -21.92 21.46 21.10
C ARG A 877 -23.04 22.06 20.25
N ALA A 878 -22.77 23.15 19.52
CA ALA A 878 -23.74 23.76 18.62
C ALA A 878 -24.13 22.83 17.47
N LEU A 879 -23.15 22.20 16.82
CA LEU A 879 -23.39 21.18 15.79
C LEU A 879 -24.19 20.00 16.35
N LYS A 880 -23.82 19.48 17.53
CA LYS A 880 -24.58 18.39 18.16
C LYS A 880 -26.04 18.77 18.39
N SER A 881 -26.29 19.97 18.92
CA SER A 881 -27.67 20.45 19.15
C SER A 881 -28.50 20.51 17.87
N ARG A 882 -27.90 20.95 16.76
CA ARG A 882 -28.59 21.10 15.46
C ARG A 882 -28.94 19.77 14.82
N ILE A 883 -28.09 18.76 14.96
CA ILE A 883 -28.37 17.41 14.43
C ILE A 883 -29.54 16.79 15.19
N SER A 884 -29.59 16.96 16.51
CA SER A 884 -30.65 16.40 17.36
C SER A 884 -31.98 17.19 17.30
N GLU A 885 -32.12 18.19 16.43
CA GLU A 885 -33.37 18.97 16.30
C GLU A 885 -34.53 18.13 15.73
N SER A 886 -35.73 18.37 16.24
CA SER A 886 -36.93 17.67 15.77
C SER A 886 -37.21 18.00 14.30
N GLY A 887 -37.29 16.97 13.46
CA GLY A 887 -37.59 17.11 12.02
C GLY A 887 -36.39 16.90 11.10
N VAL A 888 -35.15 16.92 11.61
CA VAL A 888 -33.94 16.70 10.79
C VAL A 888 -33.97 15.33 10.10
N LEU A 889 -34.39 14.27 10.81
CA LEU A 889 -34.53 12.94 10.23
C LEU A 889 -35.49 12.93 9.02
N GLY A 890 -36.69 13.50 9.18
CA GLY A 890 -37.68 13.59 8.10
C GLY A 890 -37.16 14.45 6.94
N SER A 891 -36.42 15.52 7.24
CA SER A 891 -35.75 16.34 6.24
C SER A 891 -34.68 15.58 5.46
N MET A 892 -33.90 14.72 6.11
CA MET A 892 -32.90 13.88 5.45
C MET A 892 -33.53 12.83 4.54
N VAL A 893 -34.60 12.18 5.00
CA VAL A 893 -35.37 11.22 4.19
C VAL A 893 -35.95 11.91 2.95
N ASN A 894 -36.56 13.08 3.14
CA ASN A 894 -37.07 13.89 2.03
C ASN A 894 -35.94 14.36 1.09
N LEU A 895 -34.77 14.74 1.62
CA LEU A 895 -33.61 15.13 0.82
C LEU A 895 -33.11 13.98 -0.06
N VAL A 896 -33.19 12.74 0.42
CA VAL A 896 -32.77 11.57 -0.37
C VAL A 896 -33.68 11.35 -1.58
N VAL A 897 -34.99 11.37 -1.34
CA VAL A 897 -36.03 11.11 -2.34
C VAL A 897 -36.25 12.29 -3.28
N ALA A 898 -36.38 13.50 -2.72
CA ALA A 898 -36.90 14.67 -3.41
C ALA A 898 -35.84 15.70 -3.82
N GLY A 899 -34.60 15.58 -3.32
CA GLY A 899 -33.52 16.52 -3.57
C GLY A 899 -33.61 17.81 -2.71
N THR A 900 -32.88 18.86 -3.11
CA THR A 900 -32.68 20.09 -2.30
C THR A 900 -33.71 21.21 -2.53
N GLY A 901 -34.79 20.98 -3.28
CA GLY A 901 -35.85 21.97 -3.50
C GLY A 901 -35.51 23.20 -4.37
N HIS A 902 -34.25 23.62 -4.47
CA HIS A 902 -33.83 24.76 -5.34
C HIS A 902 -33.57 24.37 -6.80
N SER A 903 -33.39 23.08 -7.08
CA SER A 903 -33.54 22.49 -8.40
C SER A 903 -34.35 21.22 -8.20
N GLU A 904 -35.66 21.26 -8.43
CA GLU A 904 -36.47 20.05 -8.35
C GLU A 904 -35.89 19.02 -9.33
N ASP A 905 -35.55 17.83 -8.83
CA ASP A 905 -35.25 16.71 -9.70
C ASP A 905 -36.48 16.42 -10.57
N GLY A 906 -36.28 15.95 -11.79
CA GLY A 906 -37.38 15.51 -12.64
C GLY A 906 -38.26 14.52 -11.89
N ALA A 907 -39.59 14.65 -12.06
CA ALA A 907 -40.57 13.78 -11.41
C ALA A 907 -40.31 12.28 -11.66
N GLN A 908 -39.62 11.95 -12.76
CA GLN A 908 -39.19 10.61 -13.12
C GLN A 908 -38.17 10.03 -12.13
N LEU A 909 -37.07 10.73 -11.84
CA LEU A 909 -36.04 10.23 -10.92
C LEU A 909 -36.59 10.08 -9.50
N ARG A 910 -37.38 11.06 -9.03
CA ARG A 910 -38.05 11.00 -7.73
C ARG A 910 -38.94 9.76 -7.63
N GLY A 911 -39.81 9.56 -8.62
CA GLY A 911 -40.70 8.41 -8.66
C GLY A 911 -39.98 7.06 -8.77
N GLU A 912 -38.76 7.03 -9.32
CA GLU A 912 -37.97 5.79 -9.40
C GLU A 912 -37.20 5.51 -8.10
N LEU A 913 -36.68 6.54 -7.42
CA LEU A 913 -36.11 6.42 -6.08
C LEU A 913 -37.15 5.94 -5.07
N ASP A 914 -38.37 6.49 -5.10
CA ASP A 914 -39.49 6.07 -4.25
C ASP A 914 -39.85 4.59 -4.39
N LYS A 915 -39.73 4.04 -5.61
CA LYS A 915 -40.01 2.62 -5.86
C LYS A 915 -38.84 1.71 -5.49
N THR A 916 -37.62 2.23 -5.52
CA THR A 916 -36.41 1.43 -5.35
C THR A 916 -35.99 1.36 -3.88
N LEU A 917 -36.13 2.47 -3.16
CA LEU A 917 -35.77 2.59 -1.75
C LEU A 917 -36.96 2.19 -0.87
N ASP A 918 -36.75 1.24 0.03
CA ASP A 918 -37.74 0.94 1.07
C ASP A 918 -37.73 2.06 2.13
N MET A 919 -38.88 2.66 2.41
CA MET A 919 -38.97 3.82 3.29
C MET A 919 -38.53 3.52 4.72
N ALA A 920 -38.83 2.34 5.25
CA ALA A 920 -38.41 1.95 6.59
C ALA A 920 -36.88 1.75 6.68
N ALA A 921 -36.29 1.11 5.67
CA ALA A 921 -34.83 0.98 5.55
C ALA A 921 -34.15 2.34 5.38
N LEU A 922 -34.76 3.26 4.63
CA LEU A 922 -34.25 4.61 4.42
C LEU A 922 -34.26 5.44 5.71
N GLU A 923 -35.36 5.40 6.47
CA GLU A 923 -35.45 6.02 7.80
C GLU A 923 -34.38 5.49 8.75
N LEU A 924 -34.17 4.17 8.77
CA LEU A 924 -33.13 3.54 9.58
C LEU A 924 -31.73 4.01 9.16
N PHE A 925 -31.43 4.05 7.86
CA PHE A 925 -30.15 4.56 7.34
C PHE A 925 -29.89 6.01 7.77
N CYS A 926 -30.88 6.90 7.62
CA CYS A 926 -30.74 8.29 8.03
C CYS A 926 -30.55 8.41 9.56
N GLY A 927 -31.24 7.58 10.35
CA GLY A 927 -31.04 7.49 11.79
C GLY A 927 -29.62 7.06 12.16
N GLU A 928 -29.12 5.96 11.60
CA GLU A 928 -27.74 5.48 11.83
C GLU A 928 -26.70 6.53 11.42
N LEU A 929 -26.95 7.30 10.35
CA LEU A 929 -26.08 8.38 9.90
C LEU A 929 -25.99 9.52 10.93
N MET A 930 -27.13 9.90 11.51
CA MET A 930 -27.20 10.91 12.57
C MET A 930 -26.49 10.44 13.84
N GLU A 931 -26.71 9.19 14.26
CA GLU A 931 -26.03 8.58 15.41
C GLU A 931 -24.50 8.60 15.22
N SER A 932 -24.02 8.26 14.02
CA SER A 932 -22.60 8.30 13.69
C SER A 932 -21.99 9.70 13.80
N TRP A 933 -22.72 10.75 13.42
CA TRP A 933 -22.28 12.13 13.61
C TRP A 933 -22.22 12.51 15.09
N GLU A 934 -23.22 12.13 15.88
CA GLU A 934 -23.24 12.39 17.31
C GLU A 934 -22.04 11.74 18.02
N GLU A 935 -21.77 10.47 17.73
CA GLU A 935 -20.60 9.74 18.23
C GLU A 935 -19.28 10.46 17.88
N ALA A 936 -19.13 10.86 16.61
CA ALA A 936 -17.92 11.54 16.15
C ALA A 936 -17.70 12.89 16.86
N LEU A 937 -18.77 13.66 17.10
CA LEU A 937 -18.75 14.92 17.86
C LEU A 937 -18.41 14.68 19.34
N GLU A 938 -18.91 13.61 19.96
CA GLU A 938 -18.53 13.23 21.32
C GLU A 938 -17.03 12.92 21.43
N GLY A 939 -16.45 12.30 20.40
CA GLY A 939 -15.01 12.11 20.28
C GLY A 939 -14.19 13.39 20.42
N LEU A 940 -14.60 14.46 19.72
CA LEU A 940 -13.94 15.77 19.82
C LEU A 940 -14.03 16.34 21.24
N LEU A 941 -15.17 16.17 21.91
CA LEU A 941 -15.36 16.63 23.29
C LEU A 941 -14.50 15.89 24.31
N LYS A 942 -13.96 14.70 23.98
CA LYS A 942 -13.04 13.93 24.84
C LYS A 942 -11.59 14.44 24.77
N VAL A 943 -11.22 15.27 23.77
CA VAL A 943 -9.85 15.76 23.63
C VAL A 943 -9.52 16.80 24.72
N SER A 944 -8.57 16.46 25.58
CA SER A 944 -8.03 17.33 26.63
C SER A 944 -6.66 17.92 26.28
N LEU A 945 -6.42 19.14 26.77
CA LEU A 945 -5.15 19.86 26.65
C LEU A 945 -4.11 19.47 27.70
#